data_AF-A0A7M4ABB1-F1
#
_entry.id   AF-A0A7M4ABB1-F1
#
_cell.length_a   1.000
_cell.length_b   1.000
_cell.length_c   1.000
_cell.angle_alpha   90.00
_cell.angle_beta   90.00
_cell.angle_gamma   90.00
#
_symmetry.space_group_name_H-M   'P 1'
#
loop_
_entity.id
_entity.type
_entity.pdbx_description
1 polymer ?
#
loop_
_entity_poly.entity_id
_entity_poly.type
_entity_poly.pdbx_seq_one_letter_code
_entity_poly.pdbx_strand_id
1 'polypeptide(L)'
;MNNKKIIAMMMTLSMLAAAFAGCLGGDDDDPEPIVEEWTLTPAADVASVFVTSDWDPIIPNLNAGEMCDAILSAMTKTDEREVVVDFTRGYYTSSQGVIGATGSAMISDALDLNMAGTRVAVQSGTTSDLWAADNLPLATIVAYADFPSVTASVSNGDADYAMGDSPVLALAGDLMVTFSDETFGIAVDDGDSELLAAINVAITAVIDSGEYDLIFGAWFDGAVVLTDDTDANTATSYPMATEGSRLAHVLETGNLRFCSDTSYPPFENLDASGNAVGFDVDIGNAIADEMAAHYMNAANPMFVPPVSDVTMKIGFLNDATGPISVYAGGFTFASTTAASTLSAANDGYNFEIVEADSACDGQAAGTAAQSLIDAGVVAVAGAACSGASIGANAVLSAAGIPMVSYASTSPALSDAVAHPDFFRVVPSDAIQGDAMADMVAASGVTSPALIHMTNAYGAGLADSFESFWLDMGMTLCLKTGYEDTATDFAAAVQAVVDAGCDSAVLASYSADGAMIIETMAVMGATIPVFGADGIAGESALLDYTNPAAANGVQVTMPRAAEAGSGDFAATCAADAVCAAGIYTAEAFDAVMMIGEAAMHEDGANMAMHLKMVGVDYAGASGVHNFMDNGDVTGSGYDVCSFNHVPTYGDYFNCNHIWTATGGLAAATFMGATVKIGFLNDATGPIAVYAMGFVAASQIALGIANTIGWNSMVQFEIVYADSGCDGTMGASAAQSLVDAGVVGVVGAACSGASIGANAVLSAAGIPQISYASTSPALSDASVYLDFFRVVPSDALQGQALSAVVKADMPADGTVGLVHMTNDYGAGLADSFTAAFTADSSTLCTTIGYEQTTTDFSSAVQAMVDNGCTSAVLVSYAADGAMILDEMSTQMWTGQVYGGDGIAEEGLAVDASASVDGVIATKPSSGTMGTVGYVFAGLCAQSADCAGGIYTAEAFDGVVVMALSAFAQMASPSATLSQVIMATGQGLEGASGTISFLANGDSPGAGYCVGDFTEDATTGDVAFTCNRSWDPVNGLA
;
A
#
# COMPACT_ATOMS: atom_id res chain seq x y z
N MET A 1 -18.96 -22.81 13.14
CA MET A 1 -19.75 -24.06 13.12
C MET A 1 -21.19 -23.76 13.55
N ASN A 2 -22.15 -24.02 12.65
CA ASN A 2 -23.54 -24.48 12.86
C ASN A 2 -24.44 -23.68 13.84
N ASN A 3 -25.71 -23.37 13.55
CA ASN A 3 -26.64 -24.04 12.65
C ASN A 3 -27.88 -23.19 12.37
N LYS A 4 -28.38 -23.32 11.15
CA LYS A 4 -29.69 -22.83 10.69
C LYS A 4 -30.80 -23.79 11.14
N LYS A 5 -31.94 -23.19 11.51
CA LYS A 5 -33.33 -23.60 11.20
C LYS A 5 -33.88 -24.98 11.66
N ILE A 6 -35.15 -24.90 12.09
CA ILE A 6 -36.20 -25.93 12.24
C ILE A 6 -36.31 -26.53 13.65
N ILE A 7 -37.36 -26.12 14.37
CA ILE A 7 -38.50 -27.00 14.74
C ILE A 7 -39.75 -26.12 14.71
N ALA A 8 -40.47 -26.26 13.60
CA ALA A 8 -41.91 -26.06 13.54
C ALA A 8 -42.60 -27.24 14.23
N MET A 9 -43.89 -27.04 14.52
CA MET A 9 -44.89 -28.04 14.90
C MET A 9 -44.98 -28.44 16.38
N MET A 10 -46.19 -28.18 16.88
CA MET A 10 -46.92 -28.92 17.90
C MET A 10 -46.91 -28.31 19.31
N MET A 11 -47.93 -27.50 19.59
CA MET A 11 -49.27 -27.96 20.01
C MET A 11 -49.30 -28.34 21.49
N THR A 12 -49.90 -27.46 22.29
CA THR A 12 -50.85 -27.85 23.34
C THR A 12 -52.24 -27.54 22.80
N LEU A 13 -52.71 -28.28 21.81
CA LEU A 13 -53.79 -29.25 22.02
C LEU A 13 -54.07 -29.62 23.48
N SER A 14 -55.13 -29.03 24.01
CA SER A 14 -56.16 -29.74 24.76
C SER A 14 -57.49 -29.01 24.50
N MET A 15 -58.17 -29.29 23.39
CA MET A 15 -59.15 -30.39 23.29
C MET A 15 -59.86 -30.63 24.64
N LEU A 16 -61.15 -30.32 24.74
CA LEU A 16 -62.18 -31.32 24.42
C LEU A 16 -63.59 -30.73 24.60
N ALA A 17 -64.28 -30.67 23.46
CA ALA A 17 -65.71 -30.77 23.24
C ALA A 17 -66.65 -30.84 24.45
N ALA A 18 -67.67 -29.98 24.38
CA ALA A 18 -69.07 -30.32 24.64
C ALA A 18 -69.34 -31.20 25.87
N ALA A 19 -69.58 -30.56 27.01
CA ALA A 19 -70.37 -31.18 28.07
C ALA A 19 -71.12 -30.12 28.88
N PHE A 20 -72.44 -30.32 28.95
CA PHE A 20 -73.43 -29.70 29.84
C PHE A 20 -73.93 -28.31 29.45
N ALA A 21 -74.90 -28.18 28.54
CA ALA A 21 -76.30 -28.63 28.65
C ALA A 21 -77.04 -28.01 29.86
N GLY A 22 -77.91 -27.05 29.53
CA GLY A 22 -79.28 -27.07 30.03
C GLY A 22 -79.61 -26.20 31.24
N CYS A 23 -80.60 -25.33 31.01
CA CYS A 23 -81.64 -24.85 31.92
C CYS A 23 -81.37 -23.60 32.78
N LEU A 24 -81.94 -22.47 32.33
CA LEU A 24 -83.07 -21.70 32.94
C LEU A 24 -82.92 -20.24 32.47
N GLY A 25 -83.83 -19.57 31.75
CA GLY A 25 -85.19 -19.85 31.29
C GLY A 25 -85.93 -18.51 31.14
N GLY A 26 -86.65 -18.34 30.01
CA GLY A 26 -87.74 -17.38 29.78
C GLY A 26 -87.35 -15.93 29.47
N ASP A 27 -87.99 -15.21 28.55
CA ASP A 27 -89.14 -15.47 27.67
C ASP A 27 -89.02 -14.53 26.45
N ASP A 28 -89.62 -15.00 25.35
CA ASP A 28 -89.95 -14.41 24.05
C ASP A 28 -89.91 -12.86 23.91
N ASP A 29 -89.15 -12.38 22.90
CA ASP A 29 -89.60 -11.44 21.84
C ASP A 29 -88.43 -11.20 20.83
N ASP A 30 -88.72 -11.30 19.53
CA ASP A 30 -87.80 -11.26 18.36
C ASP A 30 -86.76 -10.11 18.36
N PRO A 31 -85.46 -10.35 18.04
CA PRO A 31 -84.51 -9.28 17.74
C PRO A 31 -84.19 -9.13 16.24
N GLU A 32 -84.10 -7.87 15.81
CA GLU A 32 -83.71 -7.35 14.50
C GLU A 32 -82.26 -7.70 14.08
N PRO A 33 -81.90 -7.64 12.78
CA PRO A 33 -80.63 -8.13 12.28
C PRO A 33 -79.44 -7.21 12.64
N ILE A 34 -78.31 -7.86 12.92
CA ILE A 34 -77.03 -7.27 13.33
C ILE A 34 -76.32 -6.71 12.08
N VAL A 35 -75.93 -5.44 12.11
CA VAL A 35 -75.11 -4.77 11.07
C VAL A 35 -73.66 -4.81 11.55
N GLU A 36 -72.72 -5.32 10.74
CA GLU A 36 -71.28 -5.16 10.97
C GLU A 36 -70.90 -3.70 10.64
N GLU A 37 -70.36 -2.94 11.60
CA GLU A 37 -69.86 -1.58 11.35
C GLU A 37 -68.46 -1.63 10.71
N TRP A 38 -68.27 -0.96 9.57
CA TRP A 38 -66.98 -0.84 8.89
C TRP A 38 -65.96 -0.03 9.70
N THR A 39 -64.69 -0.43 9.63
CA THR A 39 -63.55 0.27 10.23
C THR A 39 -62.39 0.36 9.24
N LEU A 40 -61.89 1.57 8.96
CA LEU A 40 -60.73 1.81 8.10
C LEU A 40 -59.49 1.04 8.60
N THR A 41 -58.82 0.32 7.69
CA THR A 41 -57.54 -0.34 7.95
C THR A 41 -56.46 0.28 7.04
N PRO A 42 -55.79 1.36 7.47
CA PRO A 42 -54.82 2.03 6.62
C PRO A 42 -53.59 1.15 6.34
N ALA A 43 -52.96 1.37 5.20
CA ALA A 43 -51.66 0.83 4.84
C ALA A 43 -50.56 1.35 5.81
N ALA A 44 -49.34 0.87 5.61
CA ALA A 44 -48.19 1.33 6.40
C ALA A 44 -47.67 2.70 5.95
N ASP A 45 -47.96 3.09 4.70
CA ASP A 45 -47.49 4.32 4.06
C ASP A 45 -48.42 4.70 2.88
N VAL A 46 -48.28 5.92 2.36
CA VAL A 46 -48.90 6.36 1.09
C VAL A 46 -47.80 6.77 0.12
N ALA A 47 -47.67 6.06 -1.00
CA ALA A 47 -46.77 6.44 -2.08
C ALA A 47 -47.54 7.16 -3.20
N SER A 48 -46.90 8.16 -3.82
CA SER A 48 -47.38 8.70 -5.08
C SER A 48 -47.09 7.70 -6.21
N VAL A 49 -48.04 7.53 -7.13
CA VAL A 49 -47.89 6.63 -8.28
C VAL A 49 -48.34 7.36 -9.54
N PHE A 50 -47.38 7.72 -10.40
CA PHE A 50 -47.67 8.38 -11.66
C PHE A 50 -48.02 7.37 -12.74
N VAL A 51 -49.18 7.55 -13.38
CA VAL A 51 -49.70 6.71 -14.44
C VAL A 51 -49.82 7.55 -15.71
N THR A 52 -49.00 7.23 -16.72
CA THR A 52 -49.00 7.95 -18.01
C THR A 52 -50.37 7.86 -18.70
N SER A 53 -50.96 9.02 -19.01
CA SER A 53 -52.16 9.18 -19.84
C SER A 53 -51.88 10.16 -20.95
N ASP A 54 -52.40 9.92 -22.15
CA ASP A 54 -52.50 10.99 -23.16
C ASP A 54 -53.38 12.13 -22.60
N TRP A 55 -53.10 13.38 -23.00
CA TRP A 55 -53.80 14.58 -22.52
C TRP A 55 -55.30 14.56 -22.83
N ASP A 56 -55.69 14.36 -24.10
CA ASP A 56 -57.10 14.42 -24.52
C ASP A 56 -58.04 13.51 -23.69
N PRO A 57 -57.70 12.24 -23.37
CA PRO A 57 -58.53 11.37 -22.53
C PRO A 57 -58.29 11.49 -21.02
N ILE A 58 -57.45 12.41 -20.52
CA ILE A 58 -57.01 12.40 -19.11
C ILE A 58 -58.15 12.58 -18.09
N ILE A 59 -59.10 13.50 -18.36
CA ILE A 59 -60.30 13.70 -17.53
C ILE A 59 -61.26 12.49 -17.64
N PRO A 60 -61.60 11.98 -18.84
CA PRO A 60 -62.33 10.72 -18.97
C PRO A 60 -61.71 9.53 -18.22
N ASN A 61 -60.37 9.45 -18.19
CA ASN A 61 -59.64 8.39 -17.49
C ASN A 61 -59.75 8.51 -15.96
N LEU A 62 -59.73 9.73 -15.43
CA LEU A 62 -60.02 10.01 -14.01
C LEU A 62 -61.46 9.63 -13.65
N ASN A 63 -62.45 10.12 -14.40
CA ASN A 63 -63.87 9.93 -14.08
C ASN A 63 -64.34 8.48 -14.29
N ALA A 64 -63.60 7.68 -15.06
CA ALA A 64 -63.81 6.23 -15.11
C ALA A 64 -63.43 5.53 -13.80
N GLY A 65 -62.56 6.14 -12.99
CA GLY A 65 -62.20 5.74 -11.63
C GLY A 65 -61.27 4.53 -11.51
N GLU A 66 -60.86 3.92 -12.62
CA GLU A 66 -60.00 2.73 -12.63
C GLU A 66 -58.50 3.07 -12.72
N MET A 67 -58.15 4.10 -13.49
CA MET A 67 -56.77 4.40 -13.87
C MET A 67 -55.99 5.15 -12.78
N CYS A 68 -56.58 6.20 -12.23
CA CYS A 68 -55.96 7.09 -11.24
C CYS A 68 -57.02 7.63 -10.27
N ASP A 69 -56.53 8.24 -9.19
CA ASP A 69 -57.36 8.82 -8.13
C ASP A 69 -57.44 10.37 -8.24
N ALA A 70 -56.44 10.99 -8.87
CA ALA A 70 -56.38 12.42 -9.18
C ALA A 70 -55.58 12.67 -10.48
N ILE A 71 -55.64 13.89 -11.03
CA ILE A 71 -54.79 14.34 -12.14
C ILE A 71 -53.80 15.38 -11.63
N LEU A 72 -52.51 15.16 -11.89
CA LEU A 72 -51.40 16.09 -11.62
C LEU A 72 -50.52 16.11 -12.86
N SER A 73 -50.74 17.13 -13.71
CA SER A 73 -50.17 17.24 -15.06
C SER A 73 -50.32 18.66 -15.61
N ALA A 74 -49.75 19.64 -14.93
CA ALA A 74 -49.79 21.06 -15.32
C ALA A 74 -51.21 21.57 -15.71
N MET A 75 -52.26 21.09 -15.03
CA MET A 75 -53.63 21.30 -15.52
C MET A 75 -54.17 22.67 -15.12
N THR A 76 -54.33 23.56 -16.10
CA THR A 76 -55.02 24.84 -15.89
C THR A 76 -56.46 24.66 -15.42
N LYS A 77 -56.81 25.36 -14.33
CA LYS A 77 -58.17 25.48 -13.81
C LYS A 77 -59.01 26.34 -14.75
N THR A 78 -60.16 25.82 -15.20
CA THR A 78 -61.10 26.52 -16.09
C THR A 78 -62.53 26.22 -15.67
N ASP A 79 -63.43 27.20 -15.86
CA ASP A 79 -64.86 27.04 -15.57
C ASP A 79 -65.45 25.81 -16.28
N GLU A 80 -64.98 25.49 -17.49
CA GLU A 80 -65.44 24.33 -18.25
C GLU A 80 -65.00 22.99 -17.65
N ARG A 81 -63.78 22.91 -17.12
CA ARG A 81 -63.26 21.70 -16.47
C ARG A 81 -63.90 21.50 -15.09
N GLU A 82 -64.16 22.58 -14.36
CA GLU A 82 -64.87 22.57 -13.05
C GLU A 82 -66.30 22.02 -13.12
N VAL A 83 -66.88 21.88 -14.32
CA VAL A 83 -68.19 21.22 -14.49
C VAL A 83 -68.12 19.70 -14.37
N VAL A 84 -66.94 19.10 -14.56
CA VAL A 84 -66.77 17.64 -14.66
C VAL A 84 -65.71 17.06 -13.73
N VAL A 85 -64.93 17.91 -13.06
CA VAL A 85 -63.94 17.56 -12.03
C VAL A 85 -63.91 18.65 -10.96
N ASP A 86 -63.51 18.31 -9.74
CA ASP A 86 -63.23 19.29 -8.69
C ASP A 86 -61.73 19.61 -8.65
N PHE A 87 -61.36 20.89 -8.52
CA PHE A 87 -59.96 21.31 -8.38
C PHE A 87 -59.58 21.62 -6.94
N THR A 88 -58.35 21.25 -6.60
CA THR A 88 -57.64 21.75 -5.42
C THR A 88 -57.33 23.26 -5.53
N ARG A 89 -56.81 23.83 -4.43
CA ARG A 89 -56.08 25.09 -4.44
C ARG A 89 -54.95 25.02 -5.45
N GLY A 90 -54.58 26.16 -6.02
CA GLY A 90 -53.49 26.27 -6.96
C GLY A 90 -52.18 25.75 -6.35
N TYR A 91 -51.43 24.95 -7.13
CA TYR A 91 -50.09 24.48 -6.78
C TYR A 91 -49.00 25.11 -7.67
N TYR A 92 -49.37 25.76 -8.77
CA TYR A 92 -48.46 26.52 -9.61
C TYR A 92 -49.21 27.66 -10.32
N THR A 93 -48.52 28.78 -10.58
CA THR A 93 -49.02 29.88 -11.43
C THR A 93 -48.16 29.97 -12.67
N SER A 94 -48.77 29.73 -13.83
CA SER A 94 -48.13 29.76 -15.15
C SER A 94 -48.51 31.02 -15.91
N SER A 95 -47.77 31.29 -16.98
CA SER A 95 -48.20 32.17 -18.08
C SER A 95 -48.02 31.41 -19.39
N GLN A 96 -48.96 31.55 -20.32
CA GLN A 96 -48.80 31.04 -21.68
C GLN A 96 -47.73 31.85 -22.44
N GLY A 97 -47.06 31.24 -23.40
CA GLY A 97 -45.96 31.83 -24.15
C GLY A 97 -46.01 31.54 -25.64
N VAL A 98 -45.11 32.18 -26.39
CA VAL A 98 -44.90 31.92 -27.82
C VAL A 98 -43.42 31.82 -28.13
N ILE A 99 -43.03 30.78 -28.89
CA ILE A 99 -41.72 30.67 -29.55
C ILE A 99 -41.90 30.62 -31.07
N GLY A 100 -40.88 30.99 -31.83
CA GLY A 100 -40.90 30.96 -33.30
C GLY A 100 -39.85 30.03 -33.90
N ALA A 101 -40.13 29.51 -35.10
CA ALA A 101 -39.16 28.76 -35.89
C ALA A 101 -37.97 29.64 -36.29
N THR A 102 -36.85 29.01 -36.67
CA THR A 102 -35.67 29.75 -37.14
C THR A 102 -36.03 30.61 -38.36
N GLY A 103 -35.91 31.93 -38.23
CA GLY A 103 -36.24 32.90 -39.27
C GLY A 103 -37.69 33.43 -39.23
N SER A 104 -38.51 32.99 -38.26
CA SER A 104 -39.81 33.61 -37.98
C SER A 104 -39.66 35.07 -37.55
N ALA A 105 -40.69 35.87 -37.82
CA ALA A 105 -40.68 37.28 -37.46
C ALA A 105 -40.84 37.43 -35.94
N MET A 106 -40.12 38.38 -35.34
CA MET A 106 -40.34 38.74 -33.94
C MET A 106 -41.73 39.37 -33.77
N ILE A 107 -42.44 38.96 -32.73
CA ILE A 107 -43.73 39.51 -32.33
C ILE A 107 -43.62 40.26 -31.00
N SER A 108 -44.56 41.16 -30.73
CA SER A 108 -44.63 41.92 -29.48
C SER A 108 -45.91 41.66 -28.67
N ASP A 109 -46.89 41.00 -29.28
CA ASP A 109 -48.12 40.54 -28.67
C ASP A 109 -48.53 39.20 -29.32
N ALA A 110 -49.13 38.27 -28.56
CA ALA A 110 -49.58 36.99 -29.10
C ALA A 110 -50.63 37.15 -30.23
N LEU A 111 -51.42 38.24 -30.20
CA LEU A 111 -52.39 38.57 -31.25
C LEU A 111 -51.73 38.95 -32.58
N ASP A 112 -50.44 39.29 -32.60
CA ASP A 112 -49.69 39.55 -33.84
C ASP A 112 -49.65 38.31 -34.76
N LEU A 113 -49.87 37.12 -34.20
CA LEU A 113 -49.96 35.85 -34.93
C LEU A 113 -51.23 35.72 -35.78
N ASN A 114 -52.25 36.57 -35.58
CA ASN A 114 -53.53 36.51 -36.29
C ASN A 114 -53.41 37.03 -37.73
N MET A 115 -52.63 36.33 -38.56
CA MET A 115 -52.29 36.71 -39.91
C MET A 115 -52.48 35.53 -40.87
N ALA A 116 -53.06 35.81 -42.04
CA ALA A 116 -53.26 34.81 -43.08
C ALA A 116 -51.94 34.22 -43.56
N GLY A 117 -51.81 32.89 -43.47
CA GLY A 117 -50.62 32.15 -43.86
C GLY A 117 -49.68 31.79 -42.71
N THR A 118 -49.89 32.32 -41.50
CA THR A 118 -49.18 31.89 -40.28
C THR A 118 -49.71 30.54 -39.81
N ARG A 119 -48.82 29.60 -39.48
CA ARG A 119 -49.13 28.31 -38.85
C ARG A 119 -48.69 28.33 -37.39
N VAL A 120 -49.60 28.02 -36.49
CA VAL A 120 -49.36 28.03 -35.04
C VAL A 120 -49.62 26.64 -34.49
N ALA A 121 -48.59 26.01 -33.93
CA ALA A 121 -48.67 24.71 -33.30
C ALA A 121 -49.11 24.83 -31.83
N VAL A 122 -50.03 23.97 -31.44
CA VAL A 122 -50.57 23.84 -30.07
C VAL A 122 -50.81 22.38 -29.77
N GLN A 123 -50.84 22.00 -28.49
CA GLN A 123 -51.34 20.67 -28.09
C GLN A 123 -52.87 20.72 -27.99
N SER A 124 -53.53 19.78 -28.64
CA SER A 124 -54.98 19.63 -28.67
C SER A 124 -55.56 19.67 -27.26
N GLY A 125 -56.67 20.40 -27.06
CA GLY A 125 -57.41 20.39 -25.80
C GLY A 125 -56.75 21.13 -24.64
N THR A 126 -55.62 21.79 -24.86
CA THR A 126 -54.98 22.70 -23.89
C THR A 126 -55.62 24.09 -23.92
N THR A 127 -55.39 24.91 -22.91
CA THR A 127 -55.84 26.32 -22.88
C THR A 127 -55.20 27.13 -24.01
N SER A 128 -53.97 26.80 -24.42
CA SER A 128 -53.31 27.40 -25.59
C SER A 128 -54.07 27.14 -26.90
N ASP A 129 -54.59 25.92 -27.10
CA ASP A 129 -55.39 25.55 -28.28
C ASP A 129 -56.73 26.29 -28.31
N LEU A 130 -57.45 26.29 -27.17
CA LEU A 130 -58.71 27.02 -27.04
C LEU A 130 -58.52 28.52 -27.28
N TRP A 131 -57.49 29.12 -26.66
CA TRP A 131 -57.19 30.53 -26.83
C TRP A 131 -56.82 30.86 -28.29
N ALA A 132 -56.00 30.03 -28.93
CA ALA A 132 -55.58 30.24 -30.31
C ALA A 132 -56.77 30.11 -31.28
N ALA A 133 -57.67 29.15 -31.06
CA ALA A 133 -58.88 28.99 -31.84
C ALA A 133 -59.81 30.21 -31.78
N ASP A 134 -59.94 30.83 -30.59
CA ASP A 134 -60.82 31.98 -30.37
C ASP A 134 -60.21 33.31 -30.83
N ASN A 135 -58.89 33.47 -30.71
CA ASN A 135 -58.21 34.75 -30.87
C ASN A 135 -57.43 34.89 -32.19
N LEU A 136 -57.09 33.79 -32.87
CA LEU A 136 -56.28 33.78 -34.09
C LEU A 136 -57.05 33.24 -35.34
N PRO A 137 -58.26 33.73 -35.66
CA PRO A 137 -59.10 33.17 -36.73
C PRO A 137 -58.52 33.29 -38.15
N LEU A 138 -57.48 34.10 -38.37
CA LEU A 138 -56.78 34.22 -39.65
C LEU A 138 -55.55 33.30 -39.75
N ALA A 139 -55.04 32.79 -38.63
CA ALA A 139 -53.94 31.83 -38.60
C ALA A 139 -54.44 30.40 -38.87
N THR A 140 -53.53 29.51 -39.25
CA THR A 140 -53.79 28.07 -39.31
C THR A 140 -53.33 27.44 -38.01
N ILE A 141 -54.28 27.03 -37.17
CA ILE A 141 -53.98 26.31 -35.93
C ILE A 141 -53.71 24.84 -36.27
N VAL A 142 -52.57 24.34 -35.82
CA VAL A 142 -52.12 22.95 -36.01
C VAL A 142 -52.06 22.29 -34.64
N ALA A 143 -53.15 21.59 -34.30
CA ALA A 143 -53.25 20.86 -33.05
C ALA A 143 -52.56 19.49 -33.14
N TYR A 144 -51.68 19.20 -32.19
CA TYR A 144 -50.99 17.91 -32.03
C TYR A 144 -51.50 17.17 -30.80
N ALA A 145 -51.35 15.84 -30.78
CA ALA A 145 -51.80 15.02 -29.65
C ALA A 145 -50.91 15.21 -28.39
N ASP A 146 -49.62 15.44 -28.59
CA ASP A 146 -48.59 15.55 -27.56
C ASP A 146 -47.72 16.80 -27.77
N PHE A 147 -47.16 17.34 -26.69
CA PHE A 147 -46.33 18.54 -26.74
C PHE A 147 -44.95 18.37 -27.41
N PRO A 148 -44.27 17.21 -27.32
CA PRO A 148 -43.07 16.96 -28.12
C PRO A 148 -43.31 17.15 -29.63
N SER A 149 -44.48 16.75 -30.14
CA SER A 149 -44.87 17.01 -31.52
C SER A 149 -45.06 18.51 -31.83
N VAL A 150 -45.56 19.29 -30.87
CA VAL A 150 -45.68 20.76 -30.99
C VAL A 150 -44.30 21.40 -31.17
N THR A 151 -43.35 21.11 -30.28
CA THR A 151 -41.99 21.70 -30.32
C THR A 151 -41.17 21.18 -31.52
N ALA A 152 -41.32 19.90 -31.89
CA ALA A 152 -40.71 19.34 -33.08
C ALA A 152 -41.22 19.99 -34.37
N SER A 153 -42.52 20.34 -34.45
CA SER A 153 -43.09 20.97 -35.65
C SER A 153 -42.46 22.32 -35.97
N VAL A 154 -42.11 23.11 -34.94
CA VAL A 154 -41.43 24.40 -35.10
C VAL A 154 -39.97 24.21 -35.51
N SER A 155 -39.29 23.23 -34.90
CA SER A 155 -37.90 22.87 -35.25
C SER A 155 -37.77 22.37 -36.69
N ASN A 156 -38.77 21.60 -37.17
CA ASN A 156 -38.81 21.04 -38.52
C ASN A 156 -39.32 22.04 -39.58
N GLY A 157 -39.85 23.20 -39.16
CA GLY A 157 -40.47 24.20 -40.06
C GLY A 157 -41.87 23.84 -40.54
N ASP A 158 -42.52 22.86 -39.90
CA ASP A 158 -43.90 22.43 -40.15
C ASP A 158 -44.94 23.40 -39.53
N ALA A 159 -44.53 24.17 -38.52
CA ALA A 159 -45.24 25.33 -37.99
C ALA A 159 -44.30 26.56 -37.91
N ASP A 160 -44.87 27.76 -37.94
CA ASP A 160 -44.10 29.02 -37.89
C ASP A 160 -43.86 29.48 -36.44
N TYR A 161 -44.81 29.16 -35.54
CA TYR A 161 -44.77 29.45 -34.11
C TYR A 161 -45.38 28.29 -33.30
N ALA A 162 -45.01 28.15 -32.03
CA ALA A 162 -45.68 27.28 -31.07
C ALA A 162 -46.18 28.09 -29.87
N MET A 163 -47.33 27.67 -29.33
CA MET A 163 -47.93 28.22 -28.12
C MET A 163 -48.14 27.13 -27.07
N GLY A 164 -48.02 27.50 -25.80
CA GLY A 164 -48.04 26.59 -24.64
C GLY A 164 -47.47 27.28 -23.41
N ASP A 165 -47.35 26.55 -22.30
CA ASP A 165 -46.84 27.12 -21.06
C ASP A 165 -45.40 27.63 -21.21
N SER A 166 -45.15 28.83 -20.69
CA SER A 166 -43.88 29.51 -20.88
C SER A 166 -42.66 28.73 -20.36
N PRO A 167 -42.68 28.02 -19.20
CA PRO A 167 -41.53 27.24 -18.77
C PRO A 167 -41.20 26.08 -19.71
N VAL A 168 -42.24 25.43 -20.28
CA VAL A 168 -42.07 24.29 -21.20
C VAL A 168 -41.54 24.79 -22.55
N LEU A 169 -42.07 25.90 -23.05
CA LEU A 169 -41.61 26.52 -24.29
C LEU A 169 -40.17 27.06 -24.19
N ALA A 170 -39.76 27.58 -23.02
CA ALA A 170 -38.41 28.09 -22.79
C ALA A 170 -37.32 26.99 -22.93
N LEU A 171 -37.68 25.72 -22.72
CA LEU A 171 -36.78 24.60 -22.98
C LEU A 171 -36.58 24.32 -24.48
N ALA A 172 -37.52 24.75 -25.33
CA ALA A 172 -37.51 24.48 -26.76
C ALA A 172 -37.04 25.68 -27.60
N GLY A 173 -37.03 26.90 -27.05
CA GLY A 173 -36.52 28.10 -27.74
C GLY A 173 -36.74 29.40 -26.97
N ASP A 174 -36.25 30.50 -27.54
CA ASP A 174 -36.38 31.83 -26.94
C ASP A 174 -37.85 32.28 -26.92
N LEU A 175 -38.39 32.53 -25.73
CA LEU A 175 -39.72 33.11 -25.54
C LEU A 175 -39.79 34.51 -26.17
N MET A 176 -40.71 34.70 -27.11
CA MET A 176 -40.94 35.99 -27.77
C MET A 176 -41.85 36.90 -26.94
N VAL A 177 -42.95 36.34 -26.42
CA VAL A 177 -43.95 37.02 -25.60
C VAL A 177 -44.59 36.03 -24.64
N THR A 178 -45.07 36.52 -23.50
CA THR A 178 -45.98 35.80 -22.60
C THR A 178 -47.35 36.49 -22.57
N PHE A 179 -48.39 35.72 -22.33
CA PHE A 179 -49.78 36.17 -22.26
C PHE A 179 -50.59 35.18 -21.42
N SER A 180 -51.78 35.59 -20.96
CA SER A 180 -52.70 34.73 -20.19
C SER A 180 -52.05 34.06 -18.97
N ASP A 181 -52.09 34.74 -17.83
CA ASP A 181 -51.70 34.13 -16.55
C ASP A 181 -52.75 33.08 -16.14
N GLU A 182 -52.28 31.92 -15.70
CA GLU A 182 -53.08 30.72 -15.45
C GLU A 182 -52.69 30.09 -14.11
N THR A 183 -53.63 29.42 -13.45
CA THR A 183 -53.39 28.69 -12.20
C THR A 183 -53.59 27.20 -12.45
N PHE A 184 -52.60 26.38 -12.08
CA PHE A 184 -52.70 24.93 -12.14
C PHE A 184 -53.28 24.35 -10.87
N GLY A 185 -54.19 23.38 -11.01
CA GLY A 185 -54.79 22.65 -9.89
C GLY A 185 -54.74 21.16 -10.12
N ILE A 186 -54.62 20.39 -9.03
CA ILE A 186 -54.85 18.94 -9.05
C ILE A 186 -56.36 18.71 -9.15
N ALA A 187 -56.78 17.94 -10.14
CA ALA A 187 -58.18 17.59 -10.37
C ALA A 187 -58.53 16.24 -9.74
N VAL A 188 -59.71 16.14 -9.11
CA VAL A 188 -60.31 14.88 -8.67
C VAL A 188 -61.71 14.72 -9.27
N ASP A 189 -62.24 13.50 -9.28
CA ASP A 189 -63.57 13.21 -9.83
C ASP A 189 -64.66 14.00 -9.08
N ASP A 190 -65.64 14.52 -9.81
CA ASP A 190 -66.71 15.37 -9.26
C ASP A 190 -67.47 14.60 -8.16
N GLY A 191 -67.42 15.14 -6.92
CA GLY A 191 -68.03 14.53 -5.74
C GLY A 191 -67.08 13.80 -4.79
N ASP A 192 -65.79 13.64 -5.13
CA ASP A 192 -64.75 13.09 -4.24
C ASP A 192 -64.23 14.11 -3.20
N SER A 193 -65.17 14.76 -2.51
CA SER A 193 -64.90 15.83 -1.54
C SER A 193 -63.93 15.44 -0.41
N GLU A 194 -63.88 14.16 -0.02
CA GLU A 194 -62.94 13.67 0.99
C GLU A 194 -61.49 13.64 0.48
N LEU A 195 -61.26 13.12 -0.73
CA LEU A 195 -59.92 13.11 -1.32
C LEU A 195 -59.47 14.53 -1.67
N LEU A 196 -60.37 15.34 -2.24
CA LEU A 196 -60.13 16.76 -2.52
C LEU A 196 -59.68 17.52 -1.27
N ALA A 197 -60.39 17.33 -0.15
CA ALA A 197 -60.06 17.98 1.12
C ALA A 197 -58.71 17.51 1.68
N ALA A 198 -58.39 16.22 1.59
CA ALA A 198 -57.10 15.70 2.03
C ALA A 198 -55.92 16.28 1.23
N ILE A 199 -56.03 16.33 -0.10
CA ILE A 199 -54.99 16.89 -0.97
C ILE A 199 -54.84 18.41 -0.74
N ASN A 200 -55.93 19.15 -0.58
CA ASN A 200 -55.87 20.59 -0.28
C ASN A 200 -55.10 20.92 1.00
N VAL A 201 -55.32 20.12 2.04
CA VAL A 201 -54.62 20.30 3.32
C VAL A 201 -53.15 19.92 3.18
N ALA A 202 -52.83 18.84 2.44
CA ALA A 202 -51.46 18.44 2.15
C ALA A 202 -50.69 19.50 1.35
N ILE A 203 -51.25 20.04 0.25
CA ILE A 203 -50.63 21.14 -0.51
C ILE A 203 -50.34 22.34 0.39
N THR A 204 -51.28 22.67 1.28
CA THR A 204 -51.11 23.78 2.24
C THR A 204 -49.97 23.51 3.21
N ALA A 205 -49.82 22.28 3.69
CA ALA A 205 -48.71 21.90 4.58
C ALA A 205 -47.34 21.96 3.87
N VAL A 206 -47.24 21.48 2.62
CA VAL A 206 -46.02 21.59 1.79
C VAL A 206 -45.60 23.06 1.57
N ILE A 207 -46.58 23.95 1.39
CA ILE A 207 -46.33 25.39 1.25
C ILE A 207 -45.88 26.00 2.59
N ASP A 208 -46.62 25.72 3.68
CA ASP A 208 -46.37 26.32 5.00
C ASP A 208 -45.04 25.82 5.63
N SER A 209 -44.56 24.64 5.26
CA SER A 209 -43.29 24.08 5.72
C SER A 209 -42.06 24.70 5.03
N GLY A 210 -42.25 25.38 3.90
CA GLY A 210 -41.18 25.87 3.03
C GLY A 210 -40.62 24.78 2.09
N GLU A 211 -41.17 23.57 2.10
CA GLU A 211 -40.80 22.49 1.19
C GLU A 211 -41.14 22.82 -0.26
N TYR A 212 -42.27 23.49 -0.48
CA TYR A 212 -42.65 24.01 -1.80
C TYR A 212 -41.54 24.88 -2.42
N ASP A 213 -40.92 25.76 -1.62
CA ASP A 213 -39.86 26.66 -2.10
C ASP A 213 -38.62 25.87 -2.53
N LEU A 214 -38.31 24.75 -1.85
CA LEU A 214 -37.21 23.87 -2.21
C LEU A 214 -37.50 23.10 -3.51
N ILE A 215 -38.72 22.58 -3.65
CA ILE A 215 -39.16 21.90 -4.87
C ILE A 215 -39.18 22.88 -6.05
N PHE A 216 -39.75 24.07 -5.86
CA PHE A 216 -39.75 25.11 -6.89
C PHE A 216 -38.33 25.49 -7.31
N GLY A 217 -37.43 25.71 -6.34
CA GLY A 217 -36.03 26.07 -6.60
C GLY A 217 -35.21 24.97 -7.28
N ALA A 218 -35.65 23.71 -7.26
CA ALA A 218 -35.00 22.62 -7.99
C ALA A 218 -35.36 22.62 -9.49
N TRP A 219 -36.50 23.21 -9.87
CA TRP A 219 -37.03 23.13 -11.24
C TRP A 219 -37.13 24.47 -11.96
N PHE A 220 -37.16 25.59 -11.25
CA PHE A 220 -37.37 26.92 -11.81
C PHE A 220 -36.40 27.97 -11.24
N ASP A 221 -35.96 28.88 -12.10
CA ASP A 221 -35.20 30.06 -11.71
C ASP A 221 -36.11 31.20 -11.23
N GLY A 222 -35.68 31.88 -10.16
CA GLY A 222 -36.33 33.10 -9.67
C GLY A 222 -37.07 32.94 -8.35
N ALA A 223 -37.85 33.96 -7.98
CA ALA A 223 -38.66 33.92 -6.77
C ALA A 223 -39.96 33.16 -7.03
N VAL A 224 -40.42 32.39 -6.04
CA VAL A 224 -41.72 31.73 -6.06
C VAL A 224 -42.84 32.75 -6.30
N VAL A 225 -43.66 32.49 -7.32
CA VAL A 225 -44.88 33.27 -7.62
C VAL A 225 -46.07 32.31 -7.63
N LEU A 226 -46.49 31.85 -6.46
CA LEU A 226 -47.71 31.04 -6.32
C LEU A 226 -48.88 31.95 -5.91
N THR A 227 -49.90 32.03 -6.75
CA THR A 227 -51.15 32.74 -6.43
C THR A 227 -51.99 31.89 -5.46
N ASP A 228 -52.24 32.43 -4.27
CA ASP A 228 -53.19 31.83 -3.33
C ASP A 228 -54.63 32.10 -3.77
N ASP A 229 -55.28 31.07 -4.30
CA ASP A 229 -56.67 31.07 -4.75
C ASP A 229 -57.63 30.38 -3.76
N THR A 230 -57.19 30.16 -2.52
CA THR A 230 -58.04 29.53 -1.49
C THR A 230 -59.28 30.36 -1.17
N ASP A 231 -60.38 29.66 -0.89
CA ASP A 231 -61.66 30.27 -0.56
C ASP A 231 -62.28 29.66 0.71
N ALA A 232 -63.52 30.02 1.03
CA ALA A 232 -64.20 29.52 2.22
C ALA A 232 -64.53 28.00 2.16
N ASN A 233 -64.40 27.37 0.99
CA ASN A 233 -64.67 25.96 0.77
C ASN A 233 -63.38 25.12 0.74
N THR A 234 -62.21 25.76 0.66
CA THR A 234 -60.92 25.05 0.75
C THR A 234 -60.75 24.46 2.16
N ALA A 235 -60.49 23.16 2.23
CA ALA A 235 -60.35 22.45 3.48
C ALA A 235 -59.11 22.91 4.27
N THR A 236 -59.26 23.07 5.59
CA THR A 236 -58.19 23.48 6.52
C THR A 236 -57.83 22.40 7.54
N SER A 237 -58.44 21.22 7.42
CA SER A 237 -58.17 20.05 8.26
C SER A 237 -58.47 18.78 7.49
N TYR A 238 -57.62 17.76 7.65
CA TYR A 238 -57.81 16.46 7.03
C TYR A 238 -59.18 15.85 7.38
N PRO A 239 -59.94 15.34 6.40
CA PRO A 239 -61.23 14.70 6.64
C PRO A 239 -61.07 13.27 7.21
N MET A 240 -62.13 12.76 7.85
CA MET A 240 -62.21 11.33 8.18
C MET A 240 -62.77 10.56 6.97
N ALA A 241 -62.10 9.49 6.56
CA ALA A 241 -62.53 8.67 5.43
C ALA A 241 -63.81 7.88 5.75
N THR A 242 -64.74 7.81 4.79
CA THR A 242 -65.97 7.00 4.89
C THR A 242 -65.89 5.70 4.07
N GLU A 243 -66.69 4.70 4.44
CA GLU A 243 -66.71 3.39 3.77
C GLU A 243 -67.01 3.54 2.27
N GLY A 244 -66.09 3.05 1.43
CA GLY A 244 -66.23 3.12 -0.04
C GLY A 244 -65.87 4.46 -0.68
N SER A 245 -65.39 5.44 0.09
CA SER A 245 -64.83 6.68 -0.46
C SER A 245 -63.51 6.45 -1.18
N ARG A 246 -63.17 7.34 -2.13
CA ARG A 246 -61.86 7.29 -2.81
C ARG A 246 -60.69 7.55 -1.85
N LEU A 247 -60.89 8.38 -0.82
CA LEU A 247 -59.91 8.55 0.25
C LEU A 247 -59.67 7.25 1.03
N ALA A 248 -60.73 6.51 1.40
CA ALA A 248 -60.57 5.21 2.06
C ALA A 248 -59.77 4.23 1.18
N HIS A 249 -60.04 4.20 -0.12
CA HIS A 249 -59.29 3.38 -1.07
C HIS A 249 -57.79 3.73 -1.12
N VAL A 250 -57.44 5.02 -1.22
CA VAL A 250 -56.04 5.48 -1.17
C VAL A 250 -55.37 5.06 0.14
N LEU A 251 -56.04 5.29 1.27
CA LEU A 251 -55.49 4.96 2.60
C LEU A 251 -55.35 3.46 2.83
N GLU A 252 -56.26 2.62 2.33
CA GLU A 252 -56.19 1.16 2.48
C GLU A 252 -55.17 0.53 1.52
N THR A 253 -55.00 1.08 0.31
CA THR A 253 -54.04 0.56 -0.67
C THR A 253 -52.63 1.10 -0.47
N GLY A 254 -52.48 2.26 0.16
CA GLY A 254 -51.22 2.97 0.32
C GLY A 254 -50.69 3.58 -0.99
N ASN A 255 -51.54 3.78 -1.99
CA ASN A 255 -51.15 4.39 -3.27
C ASN A 255 -52.09 5.54 -3.61
N LEU A 256 -51.53 6.74 -3.80
CA LEU A 256 -52.21 7.87 -4.41
C LEU A 256 -51.81 7.95 -5.88
N ARG A 257 -52.71 7.53 -6.77
CA ARG A 257 -52.38 7.43 -8.20
C ARG A 257 -52.72 8.72 -8.93
N PHE A 258 -51.73 9.32 -9.58
CA PHE A 258 -51.88 10.51 -10.40
C PHE A 258 -51.88 10.14 -11.89
N CYS A 259 -52.93 10.51 -12.63
CA CYS A 259 -52.86 10.55 -14.09
C CYS A 259 -52.00 11.74 -14.51
N SER A 260 -51.05 11.50 -15.42
CA SER A 260 -50.14 12.54 -15.91
C SER A 260 -49.73 12.31 -17.36
N ASP A 261 -49.66 13.37 -18.18
CA ASP A 261 -49.03 13.35 -19.50
C ASP A 261 -47.52 13.51 -19.32
N THR A 262 -46.80 12.41 -19.11
CA THR A 262 -45.36 12.39 -18.75
C THR A 262 -44.43 12.75 -19.91
N SER A 263 -44.80 13.73 -20.72
CA SER A 263 -44.07 14.26 -21.87
C SER A 263 -43.92 15.79 -21.85
N TYR A 264 -44.07 16.40 -20.67
CA TYR A 264 -44.22 17.85 -20.47
C TYR A 264 -43.19 18.46 -19.48
N PRO A 265 -41.86 18.41 -19.77
CA PRO A 265 -40.84 19.01 -18.90
C PRO A 265 -40.94 20.54 -18.85
N PRO A 266 -40.59 21.19 -17.72
CA PRO A 266 -40.01 20.62 -16.50
C PRO A 266 -41.05 20.07 -15.50
N PHE A 267 -42.34 20.08 -15.83
CA PHE A 267 -43.40 19.64 -14.90
C PHE A 267 -43.43 18.12 -14.73
N GLU A 268 -43.45 17.37 -15.83
CA GLU A 268 -43.42 15.91 -15.80
C GLU A 268 -42.72 15.32 -17.02
N ASN A 269 -41.87 14.32 -16.81
CA ASN A 269 -41.18 13.59 -17.88
C ASN A 269 -40.80 12.17 -17.40
N LEU A 270 -40.41 11.29 -18.32
CA LEU A 270 -39.79 10.00 -17.98
C LEU A 270 -38.26 10.07 -18.07
N ASP A 271 -37.57 9.58 -17.04
CA ASP A 271 -36.12 9.40 -17.05
C ASP A 271 -35.68 8.24 -17.98
N ALA A 272 -34.37 8.03 -18.13
CA ALA A 272 -33.83 6.95 -18.98
C ALA A 272 -34.21 5.53 -18.52
N SER A 273 -34.64 5.37 -17.27
CA SER A 273 -35.12 4.11 -16.69
C SER A 273 -36.64 3.94 -16.80
N GLY A 274 -37.36 4.96 -17.29
CA GLY A 274 -38.81 4.98 -17.44
C GLY A 274 -39.57 5.40 -16.17
N ASN A 275 -38.90 6.02 -15.19
CA ASN A 275 -39.56 6.57 -14.01
C ASN A 275 -40.03 8.01 -14.27
N ALA A 276 -41.17 8.40 -13.70
CA ALA A 276 -41.62 9.79 -13.73
C ALA A 276 -40.69 10.67 -12.89
N VAL A 277 -40.29 11.81 -13.44
CA VAL A 277 -39.49 12.87 -12.79
C VAL A 277 -40.04 14.23 -13.22
N GLY A 278 -39.91 15.26 -12.39
CA GLY A 278 -40.38 16.61 -12.71
C GLY A 278 -40.97 17.33 -11.49
N PHE A 279 -41.27 18.61 -11.65
CA PHE A 279 -41.89 19.43 -10.60
C PHE A 279 -43.21 18.83 -10.10
N ASP A 280 -44.09 18.39 -10.99
CA ASP A 280 -45.37 17.76 -10.64
C ASP A 280 -45.15 16.44 -9.89
N VAL A 281 -44.08 15.72 -10.20
CA VAL A 281 -43.72 14.47 -9.52
C VAL A 281 -43.28 14.73 -8.09
N ASP A 282 -42.43 15.73 -7.86
CA ASP A 282 -41.95 16.09 -6.53
C ASP A 282 -43.08 16.68 -5.67
N ILE A 283 -43.98 17.47 -6.26
CA ILE A 283 -45.22 17.93 -5.58
C ILE A 283 -46.11 16.74 -5.21
N GLY A 284 -46.28 15.77 -6.10
CA GLY A 284 -47.07 14.56 -5.83
C GLY A 284 -46.49 13.69 -4.71
N ASN A 285 -45.15 13.58 -4.64
CA ASN A 285 -44.44 12.90 -3.56
C ASN A 285 -44.65 13.61 -2.22
N ALA A 286 -44.44 14.93 -2.16
CA ALA A 286 -44.62 15.71 -0.93
C ALA A 286 -46.07 15.65 -0.41
N ILE A 287 -47.07 15.67 -1.32
CA ILE A 287 -48.48 15.49 -0.95
C ILE A 287 -48.73 14.10 -0.33
N ALA A 288 -48.14 13.05 -0.91
CA ALA A 288 -48.29 11.69 -0.41
C ALA A 288 -47.65 11.53 0.98
N ASP A 289 -46.46 12.10 1.19
CA ASP A 289 -45.75 12.10 2.48
C ASP A 289 -46.55 12.85 3.57
N GLU A 290 -47.13 14.01 3.26
CA GLU A 290 -48.02 14.74 4.17
C GLU A 290 -49.26 13.92 4.56
N MET A 291 -49.88 13.24 3.58
CA MET A 291 -51.02 12.36 3.84
C MET A 291 -50.63 11.14 4.68
N ALA A 292 -49.48 10.51 4.41
CA ALA A 292 -48.97 9.37 5.18
C ALA A 292 -48.62 9.78 6.61
N ALA A 293 -47.99 10.94 6.79
CA ALA A 293 -47.68 11.50 8.10
C ALA A 293 -48.95 11.74 8.92
N HIS A 294 -50.01 12.25 8.30
CA HIS A 294 -51.28 12.48 8.98
C HIS A 294 -52.04 11.19 9.33
N TYR A 295 -52.32 10.35 8.33
CA TYR A 295 -53.23 9.20 8.50
C TYR A 295 -52.56 7.95 9.07
N MET A 296 -51.24 7.83 8.91
CA MET A 296 -50.48 6.62 9.23
C MET A 296 -49.34 6.87 10.22
N ASN A 297 -49.09 8.14 10.59
CA ASN A 297 -47.98 8.55 11.44
C ASN A 297 -46.62 8.09 10.85
N ALA A 298 -46.52 8.11 9.51
CA ALA A 298 -45.30 7.88 8.75
C ALA A 298 -44.33 9.06 8.90
N ALA A 299 -43.09 8.90 8.41
CA ALA A 299 -42.13 9.99 8.36
C ALA A 299 -42.51 10.98 7.26
N ASN A 300 -42.28 12.27 7.50
CA ASN A 300 -42.42 13.34 6.50
C ASN A 300 -41.05 14.00 6.30
N PRO A 301 -40.17 13.45 5.44
CA PRO A 301 -38.87 14.03 5.19
C PRO A 301 -39.01 15.25 4.27
N MET A 302 -38.33 16.36 4.62
CA MET A 302 -38.23 17.52 3.72
C MET A 302 -37.53 17.14 2.41
N PHE A 303 -38.04 17.66 1.29
CA PHE A 303 -37.40 17.57 -0.02
C PHE A 303 -35.93 18.00 -0.03
N VAL A 304 -35.10 17.24 -0.75
CA VAL A 304 -33.67 17.51 -0.97
C VAL A 304 -33.42 17.62 -2.48
N PRO A 305 -33.00 18.79 -3.00
CA PRO A 305 -32.76 18.97 -4.44
C PRO A 305 -31.67 18.04 -5.00
N PRO A 306 -31.81 17.53 -6.23
CA PRO A 306 -30.72 16.82 -6.92
C PRO A 306 -29.61 17.81 -7.33
N VAL A 307 -28.35 17.51 -7.00
CA VAL A 307 -27.18 18.28 -7.47
C VAL A 307 -26.72 17.77 -8.85
N SER A 308 -26.48 18.66 -9.81
CA SER A 308 -25.82 18.30 -11.08
C SER A 308 -24.31 18.55 -10.95
N ASP A 309 -23.50 17.49 -10.97
CA ASP A 309 -22.05 17.61 -10.80
C ASP A 309 -21.36 18.31 -11.99
N VAL A 310 -20.49 19.28 -11.71
CA VAL A 310 -19.60 19.88 -12.70
C VAL A 310 -18.42 18.92 -12.95
N THR A 311 -18.23 18.48 -14.19
CA THR A 311 -17.11 17.59 -14.55
C THR A 311 -15.88 18.41 -14.96
N MET A 312 -14.79 18.28 -14.21
CA MET A 312 -13.51 18.92 -14.45
C MET A 312 -12.49 17.93 -15.01
N LYS A 313 -11.88 18.26 -16.15
CA LYS A 313 -10.85 17.41 -16.78
C LYS A 313 -9.46 17.92 -16.45
N ILE A 314 -8.63 17.06 -15.88
CA ILE A 314 -7.23 17.33 -15.58
C ILE A 314 -6.37 16.56 -16.60
N GLY A 315 -5.51 17.26 -17.32
CA GLY A 315 -4.57 16.61 -18.21
C GLY A 315 -3.44 15.97 -17.41
N PHE A 316 -3.00 14.77 -17.81
CA PHE A 316 -1.86 14.10 -17.21
C PHE A 316 -0.87 13.70 -18.29
N LEU A 317 0.29 14.37 -18.34
CA LEU A 317 1.39 13.99 -19.22
C LEU A 317 2.22 12.91 -18.52
N ASN A 318 2.06 11.68 -18.99
CA ASN A 318 2.75 10.51 -18.49
C ASN A 318 3.85 10.09 -19.48
N ASP A 319 5.02 9.71 -18.99
CA ASP A 319 6.10 9.17 -19.82
C ASP A 319 5.89 7.66 -20.03
N ALA A 320 4.74 7.30 -20.62
CA ALA A 320 4.32 5.92 -20.84
C ALA A 320 5.24 5.15 -21.80
N THR A 321 5.97 5.88 -22.64
CA THR A 321 7.09 5.35 -23.43
C THR A 321 8.37 6.17 -23.18
N GLY A 322 9.51 5.62 -23.60
CA GLY A 322 10.82 6.28 -23.46
C GLY A 322 11.66 5.74 -22.29
N PRO A 323 12.80 6.40 -21.97
CA PRO A 323 13.84 5.86 -21.08
C PRO A 323 13.45 5.72 -19.60
N ILE A 324 12.29 6.26 -19.20
CA ILE A 324 11.78 6.19 -17.81
C ILE A 324 10.41 5.51 -17.72
N SER A 325 9.96 4.81 -18.76
CA SER A 325 8.63 4.19 -18.80
C SER A 325 8.37 3.17 -17.70
N VAL A 326 9.44 2.69 -17.04
CA VAL A 326 9.37 1.80 -15.88
C VAL A 326 8.58 2.41 -14.71
N TYR A 327 8.53 3.74 -14.59
CA TYR A 327 7.80 4.44 -13.53
C TYR A 327 6.35 4.81 -13.90
N ALA A 328 5.99 4.75 -15.18
CA ALA A 328 4.71 5.26 -15.70
C ALA A 328 3.48 4.63 -15.04
N GLY A 329 3.57 3.34 -14.66
CA GLY A 329 2.48 2.65 -13.96
C GLY A 329 2.18 3.25 -12.57
N GLY A 330 3.23 3.65 -11.84
CA GLY A 330 3.09 4.29 -10.53
C GLY A 330 2.49 5.70 -10.67
N PHE A 331 2.88 6.43 -11.73
CA PHE A 331 2.34 7.75 -12.06
C PHE A 331 0.83 7.69 -12.37
N THR A 332 0.39 6.74 -13.20
CA THR A 332 -1.04 6.54 -13.51
C THR A 332 -1.83 6.16 -12.25
N PHE A 333 -1.29 5.28 -11.39
CA PHE A 333 -1.95 4.94 -10.13
C PHE A 333 -2.15 6.17 -9.24
N ALA A 334 -1.11 6.98 -9.06
CA ALA A 334 -1.16 8.18 -8.24
C ALA A 334 -2.17 9.21 -8.76
N SER A 335 -2.13 9.50 -10.06
CA SER A 335 -3.01 10.51 -10.68
C SER A 335 -4.49 10.12 -10.64
N THR A 336 -4.81 8.86 -10.93
CA THR A 336 -6.19 8.36 -10.87
C THR A 336 -6.70 8.25 -9.43
N THR A 337 -5.83 7.89 -8.48
CA THR A 337 -6.16 7.91 -7.05
C THR A 337 -6.44 9.33 -6.57
N ALA A 338 -5.67 10.33 -7.00
CA ALA A 338 -5.93 11.74 -6.68
C ALA A 338 -7.29 12.22 -7.22
N ALA A 339 -7.59 11.98 -8.50
CA ALA A 339 -8.87 12.38 -9.09
C ALA A 339 -10.07 11.72 -8.40
N SER A 340 -10.00 10.43 -8.10
CA SER A 340 -11.06 9.74 -7.35
C SER A 340 -11.21 10.26 -5.93
N THR A 341 -10.10 10.62 -5.26
CA THR A 341 -10.11 11.23 -3.92
C THR A 341 -10.78 12.60 -3.96
N LEU A 342 -10.48 13.43 -4.96
CA LEU A 342 -11.13 14.73 -5.17
C LEU A 342 -12.64 14.59 -5.41
N SER A 343 -13.06 13.71 -6.34
CA SER A 343 -14.50 13.50 -6.62
C SER A 343 -15.26 12.98 -5.41
N ALA A 344 -14.65 12.07 -4.63
CA ALA A 344 -15.29 11.52 -3.44
C ALA A 344 -15.40 12.54 -2.28
N ALA A 345 -14.52 13.55 -2.25
CA ALA A 345 -14.46 14.53 -1.18
C ALA A 345 -15.33 15.78 -1.43
N ASN A 346 -15.79 16.00 -2.67
CA ASN A 346 -16.42 17.26 -3.08
C ASN A 346 -17.73 17.02 -3.84
N ASP A 347 -18.86 17.00 -3.11
CA ASP A 347 -20.20 16.95 -3.72
C ASP A 347 -20.39 18.09 -4.72
N GLY A 348 -20.95 17.80 -5.90
CA GLY A 348 -21.13 18.79 -6.97
C GLY A 348 -19.95 18.91 -7.94
N TYR A 349 -18.83 18.20 -7.73
CA TYR A 349 -17.70 18.14 -8.66
C TYR A 349 -17.27 16.71 -8.96
N ASN A 350 -16.96 16.44 -10.23
CA ASN A 350 -16.36 15.19 -10.67
C ASN A 350 -15.07 15.45 -11.44
N PHE A 351 -13.95 14.87 -11.01
CA PHE A 351 -12.65 15.02 -11.63
C PHE A 351 -12.29 13.81 -12.51
N GLU A 352 -11.89 14.07 -13.75
CA GLU A 352 -11.47 13.06 -14.73
C GLU A 352 -10.02 13.30 -15.15
N ILE A 353 -9.19 12.25 -15.14
CA ILE A 353 -7.85 12.29 -15.73
C ILE A 353 -7.94 12.04 -17.23
N VAL A 354 -7.40 12.96 -18.01
CA VAL A 354 -7.12 12.77 -19.44
C VAL A 354 -5.62 12.54 -19.60
N GLU A 355 -5.21 11.29 -19.71
CA GLU A 355 -3.80 10.90 -19.82
C GLU A 355 -3.31 10.96 -21.28
N ALA A 356 -2.11 11.50 -21.50
CA ALA A 356 -1.41 11.51 -22.78
C ALA A 356 0.08 11.20 -22.61
N ASP A 357 0.65 10.47 -23.58
CA ASP A 357 2.05 10.04 -23.55
C ASP A 357 3.00 11.16 -24.01
N SER A 358 3.89 11.61 -23.12
CA SER A 358 4.95 12.56 -23.45
C SER A 358 6.20 11.91 -24.05
N ALA A 359 6.33 10.58 -23.96
CA ALA A 359 7.46 9.80 -24.46
C ALA A 359 8.85 10.24 -23.94
N CYS A 360 8.89 11.01 -22.84
CA CYS A 360 10.08 11.71 -22.36
C CYS A 360 10.75 12.62 -23.42
N ASP A 361 10.02 13.07 -24.44
CA ASP A 361 10.53 13.86 -25.56
C ASP A 361 9.79 15.20 -25.71
N GLY A 362 10.54 16.27 -25.98
CA GLY A 362 9.97 17.63 -26.07
C GLY A 362 8.96 17.81 -27.21
N GLN A 363 9.15 17.14 -28.35
CA GLN A 363 8.26 17.27 -29.49
C GLN A 363 7.00 16.42 -29.33
N ALA A 364 7.16 15.19 -28.84
CA ALA A 364 6.05 14.31 -28.51
C ALA A 364 5.17 14.95 -27.41
N ALA A 365 5.79 15.44 -26.34
CA ALA A 365 5.10 16.13 -25.24
C ALA A 365 4.35 17.39 -25.71
N GLY A 366 4.91 18.19 -26.62
CA GLY A 366 4.19 19.32 -27.22
C GLY A 366 2.94 18.89 -28.02
N THR A 367 3.02 17.75 -28.71
CA THR A 367 1.86 17.19 -29.45
C THR A 367 0.81 16.63 -28.49
N ALA A 368 1.24 15.92 -27.44
CA ALA A 368 0.38 15.41 -26.40
C ALA A 368 -0.33 16.55 -25.65
N ALA A 369 0.38 17.62 -25.30
CA ALA A 369 -0.19 18.82 -24.69
C ALA A 369 -1.30 19.45 -25.57
N GLN A 370 -1.11 19.51 -26.89
CA GLN A 370 -2.16 19.99 -27.79
C GLN A 370 -3.42 19.09 -27.73
N SER A 371 -3.25 17.77 -27.65
CA SER A 371 -4.40 16.86 -27.53
C SER A 371 -5.16 17.02 -26.21
N LEU A 372 -4.46 17.38 -25.13
CA LEU A 372 -5.08 17.70 -23.84
C LEU A 372 -5.86 19.01 -23.89
N ILE A 373 -5.31 20.05 -24.53
CA ILE A 373 -6.02 21.30 -24.80
C ILE A 373 -7.31 21.03 -25.59
N ASP A 374 -7.23 20.23 -26.65
CA ASP A 374 -8.38 19.88 -27.49
C ASP A 374 -9.43 19.06 -26.72
N ALA A 375 -9.03 18.33 -25.67
CA ALA A 375 -9.92 17.60 -24.77
C ALA A 375 -10.62 18.48 -23.71
N GLY A 376 -10.25 19.76 -23.62
CA GLY A 376 -10.85 20.74 -22.71
C GLY A 376 -10.36 20.64 -21.26
N VAL A 377 -9.09 20.28 -21.04
CA VAL A 377 -8.53 20.21 -19.68
C VAL A 377 -8.36 21.60 -19.06
N VAL A 378 -8.53 21.71 -17.75
CA VAL A 378 -8.39 23.00 -17.02
C VAL A 378 -6.92 23.32 -16.67
N ALA A 379 -6.11 22.29 -16.44
CA ALA A 379 -4.66 22.37 -16.24
C ALA A 379 -4.03 21.00 -16.52
N VAL A 380 -2.70 20.94 -16.55
CA VAL A 380 -1.95 19.71 -16.81
C VAL A 380 -0.98 19.39 -15.68
N ALA A 381 -1.04 18.18 -15.14
CA ALA A 381 0.01 17.61 -14.32
C ALA A 381 1.03 16.86 -15.20
N GLY A 382 2.32 17.04 -14.92
CA GLY A 382 3.43 16.47 -15.71
C GLY A 382 4.21 17.54 -16.47
N ALA A 383 5.07 17.18 -17.43
CA ALA A 383 5.58 15.83 -17.67
C ALA A 383 6.64 15.46 -16.61
N ALA A 384 7.13 14.23 -16.59
CA ALA A 384 8.19 13.84 -15.66
C ALA A 384 9.55 14.29 -16.17
N CYS A 385 9.88 14.01 -17.44
CA CYS A 385 11.14 14.43 -18.04
C CYS A 385 11.23 15.95 -18.26
N SER A 386 12.35 16.55 -17.84
CA SER A 386 12.55 18.01 -17.96
C SER A 386 12.49 18.52 -19.41
N GLY A 387 13.03 17.76 -20.38
CA GLY A 387 12.93 18.10 -21.80
C GLY A 387 11.50 18.05 -22.34
N ALA A 388 10.72 17.04 -21.93
CA ALA A 388 9.30 16.93 -22.24
C ALA A 388 8.50 18.10 -21.65
N SER A 389 8.78 18.46 -20.39
CA SER A 389 8.11 19.58 -19.72
C SER A 389 8.38 20.92 -20.40
N ILE A 390 9.62 21.18 -20.85
CA ILE A 390 9.93 22.39 -21.62
C ILE A 390 9.11 22.43 -22.92
N GLY A 391 9.03 21.31 -23.64
CA GLY A 391 8.28 21.20 -24.90
C GLY A 391 6.78 21.37 -24.74
N ALA A 392 6.18 20.70 -23.75
CA ALA A 392 4.76 20.80 -23.43
C ALA A 392 4.37 22.19 -22.89
N ASN A 393 5.16 22.76 -21.96
CA ASN A 393 4.89 24.08 -21.38
C ASN A 393 4.83 25.18 -22.44
N ALA A 394 5.67 25.10 -23.48
CA ALA A 394 5.65 26.06 -24.59
C ALA A 394 4.29 26.08 -25.33
N VAL A 395 3.61 24.93 -25.41
CA VAL A 395 2.28 24.80 -26.04
C VAL A 395 1.17 25.20 -25.04
N LEU A 396 1.25 24.72 -23.80
CA LEU A 396 0.25 24.96 -22.76
C LEU A 396 0.17 26.43 -22.34
N SER A 397 1.30 27.08 -22.05
CA SER A 397 1.33 28.49 -21.67
C SER A 397 0.86 29.41 -22.81
N ALA A 398 1.12 29.04 -24.07
CA ALA A 398 0.57 29.77 -25.23
C ALA A 398 -0.97 29.69 -25.32
N ALA A 399 -1.58 28.63 -24.77
CA ALA A 399 -3.02 28.44 -24.67
C ALA A 399 -3.61 28.97 -23.34
N GLY A 400 -2.78 29.48 -22.42
CA GLY A 400 -3.21 29.93 -21.10
C GLY A 400 -3.57 28.80 -20.13
N ILE A 401 -3.10 27.57 -20.39
CA ILE A 401 -3.32 26.40 -19.53
C ILE A 401 -2.06 26.20 -18.67
N PRO A 402 -2.15 26.28 -17.32
CA PRO A 402 -0.99 26.09 -16.46
C PRO A 402 -0.60 24.63 -16.32
N MET A 403 0.67 24.41 -15.96
CA MET A 403 1.29 23.10 -15.85
C MET A 403 1.93 22.93 -14.48
N VAL A 404 1.65 21.81 -13.79
CA VAL A 404 2.28 21.43 -12.51
C VAL A 404 3.09 20.16 -12.71
N SER A 405 4.41 20.26 -12.81
CA SER A 405 5.26 19.08 -12.96
C SER A 405 5.47 18.37 -11.62
N TYR A 406 5.36 17.06 -11.65
CA TYR A 406 5.60 16.19 -10.51
C TYR A 406 7.03 15.64 -10.43
N ALA A 407 7.86 15.81 -11.47
CA ALA A 407 9.19 15.19 -11.52
C ALA A 407 10.26 15.93 -12.37
N SER A 408 9.94 17.04 -13.02
CA SER A 408 10.95 17.80 -13.80
C SER A 408 11.81 18.71 -12.93
N THR A 409 13.06 18.31 -12.74
CA THR A 409 14.00 18.91 -11.78
C THR A 409 14.97 19.94 -12.39
N SER A 410 15.12 19.98 -13.74
CA SER A 410 16.13 20.82 -14.40
C SER A 410 16.05 22.29 -13.96
N PRO A 411 17.19 22.95 -13.65
CA PRO A 411 17.21 24.37 -13.29
C PRO A 411 16.78 25.29 -14.44
N ALA A 412 16.75 24.79 -15.68
CA ALA A 412 16.28 25.55 -16.83
C ALA A 412 14.79 25.91 -16.77
N LEU A 413 13.99 25.18 -15.99
CA LEU A 413 12.57 25.45 -15.76
C LEU A 413 12.33 26.54 -14.70
N SER A 414 13.35 26.89 -13.90
CA SER A 414 13.28 27.87 -12.79
C SER A 414 13.24 29.35 -13.24
N ASP A 415 12.59 29.67 -14.36
CA ASP A 415 12.55 31.03 -14.93
C ASP A 415 11.10 31.49 -15.14
N ALA A 416 10.64 32.40 -14.27
CA ALA A 416 9.28 32.94 -14.29
C ALA A 416 8.94 33.76 -15.57
N VAL A 417 9.95 34.20 -16.31
CA VAL A 417 9.77 34.97 -17.55
C VAL A 417 9.66 34.02 -18.74
N ALA A 418 10.48 32.98 -18.79
CA ALA A 418 10.43 31.97 -19.83
C ALA A 418 9.26 30.98 -19.62
N HIS A 419 8.87 30.74 -18.37
CA HIS A 419 7.88 29.74 -17.95
C HIS A 419 6.86 30.32 -16.94
N PRO A 420 6.05 31.33 -17.33
CA PRO A 420 5.19 32.08 -16.40
C PRO A 420 4.02 31.27 -15.78
N ASP A 421 3.61 30.17 -16.43
CA ASP A 421 2.50 29.29 -16.02
C ASP A 421 2.98 27.88 -15.62
N PHE A 422 4.28 27.73 -15.38
CA PHE A 422 4.88 26.48 -14.91
C PHE A 422 5.02 26.49 -13.39
N PHE A 423 4.66 25.38 -12.78
CA PHE A 423 4.84 25.08 -11.37
C PHE A 423 5.43 23.68 -11.23
N ARG A 424 6.04 23.39 -10.10
CA ARG A 424 6.43 22.02 -9.76
C ARG A 424 6.37 21.76 -8.27
N VAL A 425 6.05 20.52 -7.93
CA VAL A 425 6.02 20.01 -6.55
C VAL A 425 7.29 19.23 -6.17
N VAL A 426 8.20 19.06 -7.13
CA VAL A 426 9.52 18.47 -6.93
C VAL A 426 10.59 19.57 -6.80
N PRO A 427 11.63 19.41 -5.95
CA PRO A 427 12.71 20.41 -5.84
C PRO A 427 13.63 20.43 -7.07
N SER A 428 14.32 21.55 -7.29
CA SER A 428 15.26 21.69 -8.41
C SER A 428 16.56 20.89 -8.26
N ASP A 429 17.15 20.46 -9.37
CA ASP A 429 18.54 19.95 -9.42
C ASP A 429 19.57 20.96 -8.87
N ALA A 430 19.24 22.26 -8.88
CA ALA A 430 20.06 23.30 -8.27
C ALA A 430 20.26 23.07 -6.75
N ILE A 431 19.36 22.32 -6.11
CA ILE A 431 19.46 21.88 -4.72
C ILE A 431 20.04 20.45 -4.67
N GLN A 432 19.62 19.56 -5.58
CA GLN A 432 20.10 18.17 -5.62
C GLN A 432 21.60 18.03 -5.82
N GLY A 433 22.21 18.91 -6.63
CA GLY A 433 23.65 18.90 -6.86
C GLY A 433 24.47 19.01 -5.56
N ASP A 434 23.98 19.75 -4.57
CA ASP A 434 24.59 19.89 -3.24
C ASP A 434 24.45 18.58 -2.45
N ALA A 435 23.24 18.01 -2.42
CA ALA A 435 22.97 16.71 -1.78
C ALA A 435 23.85 15.59 -2.36
N MET A 436 24.02 15.58 -3.69
CA MET A 436 24.91 14.64 -4.37
C MET A 436 26.36 14.86 -3.96
N ALA A 437 26.85 16.11 -3.92
CA ALA A 437 28.21 16.41 -3.52
C ALA A 437 28.52 15.92 -2.08
N ASP A 438 27.60 16.17 -1.14
CA ASP A 438 27.71 15.67 0.23
C ASP A 438 27.67 14.13 0.31
N MET A 439 26.76 13.48 -0.43
CA MET A 439 26.68 12.01 -0.53
C MET A 439 28.01 11.41 -1.03
N VAL A 440 28.54 11.93 -2.15
CA VAL A 440 29.79 11.42 -2.72
C VAL A 440 30.96 11.66 -1.76
N ALA A 441 31.06 12.85 -1.16
CA ALA A 441 32.12 13.17 -0.22
C ALA A 441 32.09 12.27 1.03
N ALA A 442 30.91 11.91 1.52
CA ALA A 442 30.73 11.04 2.69
C ALA A 442 31.23 9.61 2.46
N SER A 443 31.28 9.14 1.21
CA SER A 443 31.84 7.83 0.86
C SER A 443 33.37 7.75 0.97
N GLY A 444 34.05 8.91 1.08
CA GLY A 444 35.50 9.03 1.17
C GLY A 444 36.25 9.01 -0.17
N VAL A 445 35.54 8.91 -1.30
CA VAL A 445 36.12 9.09 -2.64
C VAL A 445 36.40 10.56 -2.92
N THR A 446 37.35 10.84 -3.81
CA THR A 446 37.88 12.21 -3.97
C THR A 446 37.94 12.72 -5.41
N SER A 447 37.85 11.82 -6.39
CA SER A 447 38.06 12.17 -7.80
C SER A 447 37.13 11.37 -8.73
N PRO A 448 35.80 11.60 -8.67
CA PRO A 448 34.83 10.90 -9.49
C PRO A 448 34.93 11.25 -10.98
N ALA A 449 34.54 10.31 -11.83
CA ALA A 449 34.08 10.61 -13.19
C ALA A 449 32.63 11.11 -13.15
N LEU A 450 32.31 12.20 -13.84
CA LEU A 450 30.94 12.67 -14.05
C LEU A 450 30.47 12.29 -15.45
N ILE A 451 29.55 11.33 -15.53
CA ILE A 451 28.93 10.85 -16.78
C ILE A 451 27.51 11.39 -16.83
N HIS A 452 27.16 12.09 -17.89
CA HIS A 452 25.86 12.76 -17.95
C HIS A 452 25.22 12.73 -19.33
N MET A 453 23.89 12.78 -19.39
CA MET A 453 23.17 13.03 -20.64
C MET A 453 23.43 14.47 -21.11
N THR A 454 23.41 14.70 -22.43
CA THR A 454 23.51 16.05 -23.03
C THR A 454 22.18 16.80 -23.08
N ASN A 455 21.08 16.17 -22.65
CA ASN A 455 19.75 16.79 -22.58
C ASN A 455 19.62 17.79 -21.41
N ALA A 456 18.48 18.48 -21.34
CA ALA A 456 18.24 19.52 -20.34
C ALA A 456 18.29 19.04 -18.87
N TYR A 457 17.95 17.77 -18.62
CA TYR A 457 18.05 17.16 -17.29
C TYR A 457 19.50 16.85 -16.95
N GLY A 458 20.13 15.94 -17.70
CA GLY A 458 21.47 15.43 -17.37
C GLY A 458 22.54 16.53 -17.38
N ALA A 459 22.48 17.47 -18.31
CA ALA A 459 23.43 18.59 -18.35
C ALA A 459 23.21 19.56 -17.18
N GLY A 460 21.96 19.90 -16.85
CA GLY A 460 21.64 20.83 -15.77
C GLY A 460 22.00 20.29 -14.39
N LEU A 461 21.75 19.01 -14.16
CA LEU A 461 22.14 18.30 -12.94
C LEU A 461 23.66 18.14 -12.84
N ALA A 462 24.33 17.75 -13.93
CA ALA A 462 25.80 17.61 -13.95
C ALA A 462 26.51 18.94 -13.66
N ASP A 463 26.03 20.05 -14.21
CA ASP A 463 26.58 21.39 -13.94
C ASP A 463 26.36 21.80 -12.49
N SER A 464 25.19 21.48 -11.91
CA SER A 464 24.90 21.71 -10.49
C SER A 464 25.86 20.94 -9.59
N PHE A 465 25.99 19.61 -9.78
CA PHE A 465 26.92 18.78 -9.02
C PHE A 465 28.38 19.25 -9.15
N GLU A 466 28.86 19.51 -10.37
CA GLU A 466 30.23 19.97 -10.60
C GLU A 466 30.51 21.27 -9.85
N SER A 467 29.55 22.21 -9.84
CA SER A 467 29.69 23.47 -9.11
C SER A 467 29.93 23.24 -7.61
N PHE A 468 29.06 22.47 -6.94
CA PHE A 468 29.20 22.20 -5.51
C PHE A 468 30.45 21.38 -5.19
N TRP A 469 30.78 20.39 -6.02
CA TRP A 469 31.98 19.57 -5.86
C TRP A 469 33.27 20.41 -5.91
N LEU A 470 33.36 21.34 -6.85
CA LEU A 470 34.50 22.26 -6.98
C LEU A 470 34.56 23.26 -5.82
N ASP A 471 33.41 23.74 -5.33
CA ASP A 471 33.32 24.65 -4.18
C ASP A 471 33.79 23.99 -2.86
N MET A 472 33.64 22.66 -2.73
CA MET A 472 34.24 21.87 -1.65
C MET A 472 35.77 21.72 -1.76
N GLY A 473 36.38 22.22 -2.85
CA GLY A 473 37.81 22.11 -3.12
C GLY A 473 38.23 20.76 -3.70
N MET A 474 37.27 19.97 -4.20
CA MET A 474 37.51 18.67 -4.81
C MET A 474 37.71 18.82 -6.33
N THR A 475 38.05 17.72 -7.02
CA THR A 475 38.27 17.73 -8.48
C THR A 475 37.54 16.58 -9.16
N LEU A 476 37.12 16.76 -10.41
CA LEU A 476 36.64 15.66 -11.25
C LEU A 476 37.82 14.97 -11.94
N CYS A 477 37.80 13.64 -11.97
CA CYS A 477 38.73 12.85 -12.78
C CYS A 477 38.45 13.01 -14.28
N LEU A 478 37.17 12.98 -14.63
CA LEU A 478 36.65 13.08 -16.00
C LEU A 478 35.25 13.70 -15.95
N LYS A 479 34.89 14.52 -16.94
CA LYS A 479 33.50 14.89 -17.24
C LYS A 479 33.21 14.48 -18.68
N THR A 480 32.20 13.66 -18.90
CA THR A 480 31.84 13.17 -20.24
C THR A 480 30.33 13.16 -20.44
N GLY A 481 29.90 13.72 -21.58
CA GLY A 481 28.51 13.71 -22.00
C GLY A 481 28.20 12.56 -22.97
N TYR A 482 26.95 12.09 -22.97
CA TYR A 482 26.42 11.18 -23.98
C TYR A 482 25.03 11.65 -24.48
N GLU A 483 24.71 11.34 -25.73
CA GLU A 483 23.41 11.69 -26.32
C GLU A 483 22.31 10.77 -25.80
N ASP A 484 21.09 11.30 -25.62
CA ASP A 484 19.89 10.57 -25.19
C ASP A 484 19.46 9.40 -26.09
N THR A 485 20.02 9.32 -27.31
CA THR A 485 19.80 8.23 -28.26
C THR A 485 20.90 7.16 -28.22
N ALA A 486 21.86 7.27 -27.30
CA ALA A 486 22.94 6.30 -27.15
C ALA A 486 22.42 4.94 -26.66
N THR A 487 22.95 3.86 -27.22
CA THR A 487 22.62 2.48 -26.83
C THR A 487 23.86 1.63 -26.56
N ASP A 488 25.04 2.26 -26.51
CA ASP A 488 26.34 1.62 -26.26
C ASP A 488 27.21 2.61 -25.48
N PHE A 489 27.67 2.17 -24.31
CA PHE A 489 28.43 2.99 -23.35
C PHE A 489 29.86 2.51 -23.15
N ALA A 490 30.32 1.50 -23.89
CA ALA A 490 31.65 0.91 -23.71
C ALA A 490 32.78 1.94 -23.86
N ALA A 491 32.63 2.89 -24.78
CA ALA A 491 33.61 3.97 -24.96
C ALA A 491 33.66 4.94 -23.78
N ALA A 492 32.51 5.29 -23.21
CA ALA A 492 32.43 6.18 -22.05
C ALA A 492 33.03 5.49 -20.82
N VAL A 493 32.69 4.22 -20.59
CA VAL A 493 33.24 3.41 -19.50
C VAL A 493 34.75 3.18 -19.66
N GLN A 494 35.24 2.91 -20.88
CA GLN A 494 36.68 2.78 -21.13
C GLN A 494 37.42 4.07 -20.78
N ALA A 495 36.84 5.24 -21.07
CA ALA A 495 37.45 6.52 -20.71
C ALA A 495 37.57 6.70 -19.19
N VAL A 496 36.59 6.23 -18.41
CA VAL A 496 36.66 6.22 -16.93
C VAL A 496 37.79 5.32 -16.44
N VAL A 497 37.89 4.11 -16.98
CA VAL A 497 38.95 3.15 -16.63
C VAL A 497 40.33 3.69 -17.00
N ASP A 498 40.49 4.24 -18.20
CA ASP A 498 41.75 4.79 -18.71
C ASP A 498 42.21 6.03 -17.91
N ALA A 499 41.26 6.84 -17.43
CA ALA A 499 41.53 7.98 -16.58
C ALA A 499 41.89 7.59 -15.13
N GLY A 500 41.60 6.34 -14.72
CA GLY A 500 41.90 5.84 -13.38
C GLY A 500 41.07 6.52 -12.29
N CYS A 501 39.81 6.82 -12.59
CA CYS A 501 38.91 7.47 -11.63
C CYS A 501 38.63 6.56 -10.44
N ASP A 502 38.48 7.14 -9.24
CA ASP A 502 38.24 6.38 -8.01
C ASP A 502 36.75 6.03 -7.79
N SER A 503 35.87 6.68 -8.55
CA SER A 503 34.40 6.58 -8.48
C SER A 503 33.74 7.13 -9.74
N ALA A 504 32.43 6.90 -9.90
CA ALA A 504 31.63 7.47 -10.98
C ALA A 504 30.32 8.10 -10.45
N VAL A 505 29.91 9.23 -11.02
CA VAL A 505 28.67 9.95 -10.75
C VAL A 505 27.86 10.01 -12.04
N LEU A 506 26.61 9.54 -11.97
CA LEU A 506 25.71 9.45 -13.11
C LEU A 506 24.57 10.47 -13.01
N ALA A 507 24.48 11.37 -13.99
CA ALA A 507 23.30 12.19 -14.25
C ALA A 507 22.59 11.61 -15.48
N SER A 508 21.80 10.56 -15.24
CA SER A 508 21.31 9.60 -16.24
C SER A 508 19.85 9.22 -15.94
N TYR A 509 19.12 8.76 -16.95
CA TYR A 509 17.85 8.05 -16.74
C TYR A 509 18.07 6.55 -16.49
N SER A 510 17.05 5.87 -15.98
CA SER A 510 17.13 4.52 -15.41
C SER A 510 17.65 3.49 -16.40
N ALA A 511 17.09 3.46 -17.62
CA ALA A 511 17.51 2.54 -18.68
C ALA A 511 18.99 2.73 -19.07
N ASP A 512 19.42 3.97 -19.26
CA ASP A 512 20.80 4.29 -19.63
C ASP A 512 21.78 4.03 -18.47
N GLY A 513 21.36 4.37 -17.25
CA GLY A 513 22.13 4.14 -16.03
C GLY A 513 22.40 2.66 -15.80
N ALA A 514 21.38 1.82 -15.96
CA ALA A 514 21.51 0.37 -15.90
C ALA A 514 22.53 -0.15 -16.92
N MET A 515 22.42 0.26 -18.19
CA MET A 515 23.38 -0.12 -19.24
C MET A 515 24.81 0.35 -18.93
N ILE A 516 25.00 1.55 -18.40
CA ILE A 516 26.32 2.07 -18.01
C ILE A 516 26.90 1.22 -16.88
N ILE A 517 26.14 0.95 -15.82
CA ILE A 517 26.57 0.19 -14.64
C ILE A 517 26.89 -1.26 -15.01
N GLU A 518 26.07 -1.91 -15.83
CA GLU A 518 26.37 -3.24 -16.35
C GLU A 518 27.61 -3.27 -17.23
N THR A 519 27.80 -2.25 -18.07
CA THR A 519 29.01 -2.11 -18.89
C THR A 519 30.26 -1.94 -18.00
N MET A 520 30.17 -1.14 -16.94
CA MET A 520 31.22 -1.02 -15.92
C MET A 520 31.56 -2.37 -15.29
N ALA A 521 30.54 -3.14 -14.88
CA ALA A 521 30.73 -4.47 -14.30
C ALA A 521 31.39 -5.46 -15.29
N VAL A 522 30.93 -5.50 -16.54
CA VAL A 522 31.49 -6.36 -17.60
C VAL A 522 32.94 -6.02 -17.92
N MET A 523 33.30 -4.73 -17.87
CA MET A 523 34.66 -4.24 -18.13
C MET A 523 35.57 -4.34 -16.90
N GLY A 524 35.06 -4.77 -15.75
CA GLY A 524 35.82 -4.95 -14.51
C GLY A 524 36.12 -3.65 -13.76
N ALA A 525 35.33 -2.60 -13.98
CA ALA A 525 35.41 -1.36 -13.21
C ALA A 525 34.69 -1.54 -11.86
N THR A 526 35.45 -1.87 -10.80
CA THR A 526 34.93 -2.14 -9.45
C THR A 526 34.97 -0.90 -8.54
N ILE A 527 34.63 0.27 -9.09
CA ILE A 527 34.65 1.56 -8.37
C ILE A 527 33.24 1.91 -7.86
N PRO A 528 33.09 2.65 -6.75
CA PRO A 528 31.79 3.13 -6.28
C PRO A 528 31.08 3.97 -7.34
N VAL A 529 29.77 3.76 -7.47
CA VAL A 529 28.91 4.49 -8.40
C VAL A 529 27.83 5.24 -7.62
N PHE A 530 27.65 6.49 -7.99
CA PHE A 530 26.68 7.41 -7.42
C PHE A 530 25.76 7.93 -8.51
N GLY A 531 24.53 8.29 -8.14
CA GLY A 531 23.59 8.89 -9.08
C GLY A 531 22.57 9.80 -8.42
N ALA A 532 21.63 10.21 -9.24
CA ALA A 532 20.51 11.04 -8.85
C ALA A 532 19.20 10.28 -8.99
N ASP A 533 18.12 11.03 -8.89
CA ASP A 533 16.74 10.59 -8.94
C ASP A 533 16.40 9.85 -10.23
N GLY A 534 17.07 10.19 -11.34
CA GLY A 534 16.85 9.55 -12.65
C GLY A 534 17.21 8.07 -12.70
N ILE A 535 17.99 7.55 -11.75
CA ILE A 535 18.29 6.12 -11.59
C ILE A 535 17.85 5.56 -10.24
N ALA A 536 17.01 6.30 -9.50
CA ALA A 536 16.55 5.93 -8.16
C ALA A 536 15.21 5.16 -8.21
N GLY A 537 14.85 4.54 -7.08
CA GLY A 537 13.63 3.76 -6.93
C GLY A 537 13.83 2.27 -7.21
N GLU A 538 13.02 1.43 -6.56
CA GLU A 538 13.12 -0.03 -6.67
C GLU A 538 12.81 -0.51 -8.09
N SER A 539 11.85 0.12 -8.76
CA SER A 539 11.51 -0.16 -10.15
C SER A 539 12.66 0.07 -11.14
N ALA A 540 13.67 0.88 -10.80
CA ALA A 540 14.88 1.02 -11.62
C ALA A 540 15.64 -0.31 -11.80
N LEU A 541 15.51 -1.26 -10.87
CA LEU A 541 16.12 -2.59 -10.97
C LEU A 541 15.55 -3.40 -12.15
N LEU A 542 14.35 -3.07 -12.64
CA LEU A 542 13.72 -3.76 -13.77
C LEU A 542 14.39 -3.44 -15.12
N ASP A 543 15.15 -2.34 -15.19
CA ASP A 543 15.91 -1.97 -16.39
C ASP A 543 17.25 -2.73 -16.51
N TYR A 544 17.71 -3.37 -15.43
CA TYR A 544 18.92 -4.19 -15.46
C TYR A 544 18.63 -5.59 -16.03
N THR A 545 19.54 -6.08 -16.87
CA THR A 545 19.56 -7.49 -17.27
C THR A 545 20.08 -8.39 -16.14
N ASN A 546 20.93 -7.83 -15.26
CA ASN A 546 21.43 -8.43 -14.03
C ASN A 546 21.40 -7.40 -12.88
N PRO A 547 20.31 -7.33 -12.09
CA PRO A 547 20.14 -6.36 -11.00
C PRO A 547 21.26 -6.35 -9.96
N ALA A 548 21.96 -7.48 -9.77
CA ALA A 548 23.11 -7.55 -8.86
C ALA A 548 24.26 -6.60 -9.23
N ALA A 549 24.32 -6.12 -10.48
CA ALA A 549 25.28 -5.11 -10.91
C ALA A 549 25.07 -3.74 -10.24
N ALA A 550 23.86 -3.46 -9.76
CA ALA A 550 23.54 -2.24 -9.02
C ALA A 550 24.04 -2.26 -7.57
N ASN A 551 24.56 -3.39 -7.07
CA ASN A 551 24.97 -3.51 -5.67
C ASN A 551 26.00 -2.44 -5.27
N GLY A 552 25.67 -1.66 -4.23
CA GLY A 552 26.49 -0.57 -3.72
C GLY A 552 26.31 0.76 -4.44
N VAL A 553 25.46 0.84 -5.48
CA VAL A 553 25.10 2.12 -6.12
C VAL A 553 24.32 2.97 -5.12
N GLN A 554 24.74 4.22 -4.93
CA GLN A 554 24.06 5.19 -4.07
C GLN A 554 23.40 6.30 -4.87
N VAL A 555 22.20 6.72 -4.50
CA VAL A 555 21.43 7.71 -5.24
C VAL A 555 20.78 8.73 -4.31
N THR A 556 20.59 9.95 -4.82
CA THR A 556 19.70 10.94 -4.19
C THR A 556 18.31 10.84 -4.79
N MET A 557 17.27 10.96 -3.96
CA MET A 557 15.87 10.94 -4.37
C MET A 557 15.12 12.05 -3.63
N PRO A 558 14.25 12.84 -4.28
CA PRO A 558 13.43 13.82 -3.57
C PRO A 558 12.67 13.19 -2.41
N ARG A 559 12.79 13.82 -1.25
CA ARG A 559 12.24 13.30 0.00
C ARG A 559 10.80 13.78 0.17
N ALA A 560 9.89 12.84 0.44
CA ALA A 560 8.60 13.18 1.01
C ALA A 560 8.75 13.64 2.48
N ALA A 561 8.11 14.73 2.89
CA ALA A 561 8.19 15.20 4.27
C ALA A 561 7.64 14.15 5.26
N GLU A 562 8.22 14.06 6.46
CA GLU A 562 7.70 13.19 7.55
C GLU A 562 6.25 13.53 7.97
N ALA A 563 5.77 14.72 7.62
CA ALA A 563 4.43 15.22 7.92
C ALA A 563 3.48 15.22 6.71
N GLY A 564 3.73 14.36 5.71
CA GLY A 564 2.78 14.16 4.60
C GLY A 564 1.36 13.91 5.12
N SER A 565 0.37 14.55 4.50
CA SER A 565 -1.02 14.47 4.93
C SER A 565 -1.84 13.45 4.16
N GLY A 566 -2.91 12.96 4.80
CA GLY A 566 -3.85 12.03 4.18
C GLY A 566 -3.35 10.58 4.19
N ASP A 567 -4.13 9.71 3.54
CA ASP A 567 -3.91 8.26 3.57
C ASP A 567 -3.13 7.74 2.35
N PHE A 568 -2.73 8.62 1.41
CA PHE A 568 -2.12 8.21 0.13
C PHE A 568 -0.82 7.41 0.33
N ALA A 569 0.03 7.78 1.29
CA ALA A 569 1.25 7.02 1.56
C ALA A 569 0.94 5.55 1.94
N ALA A 570 -0.11 5.32 2.74
CA ALA A 570 -0.56 3.98 3.10
C ALA A 570 -1.23 3.27 1.91
N THR A 571 -2.02 3.99 1.11
CA THR A 571 -2.63 3.45 -0.12
C THR A 571 -1.57 3.03 -1.14
N CYS A 572 -0.55 3.86 -1.37
CA CYS A 572 0.56 3.59 -2.28
C CYS A 572 1.41 2.41 -1.77
N ALA A 573 1.73 2.36 -0.48
CA ALA A 573 2.46 1.23 0.11
C ALA A 573 1.71 -0.12 0.01
N ALA A 574 0.38 -0.09 -0.12
CA ALA A 574 -0.43 -1.29 -0.31
C ALA A 574 -0.50 -1.76 -1.78
N ASP A 575 -0.07 -0.95 -2.73
CA ASP A 575 -0.01 -1.28 -4.16
C ASP A 575 1.44 -1.48 -4.62
N ALA A 576 1.75 -2.64 -5.20
CA ALA A 576 3.12 -2.98 -5.56
C ALA A 576 3.71 -2.09 -6.67
N VAL A 577 2.88 -1.54 -7.57
CA VAL A 577 3.34 -0.67 -8.66
C VAL A 577 3.63 0.73 -8.12
N CYS A 578 2.76 1.24 -7.26
CA CYS A 578 2.97 2.53 -6.61
C CYS A 578 4.17 2.51 -5.65
N ALA A 579 4.25 1.49 -4.79
CA ALA A 579 5.31 1.37 -3.78
C ALA A 579 6.72 1.26 -4.37
N ALA A 580 6.85 0.63 -5.55
CA ALA A 580 8.13 0.49 -6.25
C ALA A 580 8.53 1.74 -7.06
N GLY A 581 7.59 2.66 -7.28
CA GLY A 581 7.78 3.87 -8.08
C GLY A 581 8.45 5.01 -7.29
N ILE A 582 9.12 5.90 -8.01
CA ILE A 582 9.54 7.23 -7.54
C ILE A 582 8.44 8.25 -7.88
N TYR A 583 8.44 9.45 -7.29
CA TYR A 583 7.54 10.57 -7.62
C TYR A 583 6.02 10.31 -7.51
N THR A 584 5.60 9.21 -6.89
CA THR A 584 4.18 8.85 -6.81
C THR A 584 3.40 9.79 -5.90
N ALA A 585 3.99 10.23 -4.78
CA ALA A 585 3.39 11.22 -3.89
C ALA A 585 3.30 12.60 -4.56
N GLU A 586 4.32 12.98 -5.33
CA GLU A 586 4.37 14.23 -6.09
C GLU A 586 3.34 14.22 -7.23
N ALA A 587 3.17 13.10 -7.93
CA ALA A 587 2.15 12.95 -8.96
C ALA A 587 0.74 13.06 -8.38
N PHE A 588 0.52 12.49 -7.19
CA PHE A 588 -0.73 12.64 -6.44
C PHE A 588 -0.97 14.11 -6.07
N ASP A 589 0.02 14.78 -5.46
CA ASP A 589 -0.08 16.17 -5.03
C ASP A 589 -0.32 17.13 -6.20
N ALA A 590 0.37 16.96 -7.32
CA ALA A 590 0.17 17.79 -8.50
C ALA A 590 -1.28 17.76 -9.00
N VAL A 591 -1.92 16.58 -9.00
CA VAL A 591 -3.33 16.43 -9.39
C VAL A 591 -4.27 17.00 -8.33
N MET A 592 -4.01 16.73 -7.04
CA MET A 592 -4.81 17.29 -5.93
C MET A 592 -4.81 18.82 -5.96
N MET A 593 -3.64 19.44 -6.10
CA MET A 593 -3.50 20.90 -6.18
C MET A 593 -4.21 21.49 -7.41
N ILE A 594 -4.15 20.81 -8.56
CA ILE A 594 -4.92 21.23 -9.74
C ILE A 594 -6.43 21.14 -9.48
N GLY A 595 -6.91 20.04 -8.90
CA GLY A 595 -8.33 19.86 -8.62
C GLY A 595 -8.87 20.90 -7.65
N GLU A 596 -8.14 21.17 -6.56
CA GLU A 596 -8.47 22.22 -5.60
C GLU A 596 -8.46 23.61 -6.24
N ALA A 597 -7.48 23.91 -7.10
CA ALA A 597 -7.45 25.16 -7.86
C ALA A 597 -8.63 25.28 -8.84
N ALA A 598 -9.08 24.17 -9.43
CA ALA A 598 -10.17 24.14 -10.41
C ALA A 598 -11.56 24.36 -9.80
N MET A 599 -11.76 24.02 -8.53
CA MET A 599 -13.00 24.35 -7.82
C MET A 599 -13.17 25.87 -7.59
N HIS A 600 -12.11 26.65 -7.76
CA HIS A 600 -12.21 28.10 -7.76
C HIS A 600 -12.63 28.60 -9.14
N GLU A 601 -13.80 29.25 -9.19
CA GLU A 601 -14.40 29.81 -10.41
C GLU A 601 -14.57 28.78 -11.55
N ASP A 602 -14.90 27.54 -11.22
CA ASP A 602 -15.19 26.45 -12.17
C ASP A 602 -14.11 26.28 -13.27
N GLY A 603 -12.84 26.35 -12.86
CA GLY A 603 -11.68 26.19 -13.74
C GLY A 603 -11.25 27.46 -14.48
N ALA A 604 -11.88 28.61 -14.22
CA ALA A 604 -11.36 29.90 -14.69
C ALA A 604 -10.13 30.33 -13.87
N ASN A 605 -9.24 31.15 -14.47
CA ASN A 605 -8.10 31.77 -13.78
C ASN A 605 -7.13 30.79 -13.07
N MET A 606 -6.97 29.57 -13.58
CA MET A 606 -6.19 28.49 -12.95
C MET A 606 -4.79 28.88 -12.47
N ALA A 607 -4.03 29.66 -13.23
CA ALA A 607 -2.68 30.06 -12.81
C ALA A 607 -2.68 30.92 -11.52
N MET A 608 -3.73 31.71 -11.31
CA MET A 608 -3.92 32.46 -10.06
C MET A 608 -4.32 31.53 -8.92
N HIS A 609 -5.25 30.61 -9.17
CA HIS A 609 -5.73 29.66 -8.16
C HIS A 609 -4.66 28.66 -7.75
N LEU A 610 -3.80 28.19 -8.66
CA LEU A 610 -2.65 27.36 -8.33
C LEU A 610 -1.65 28.09 -7.41
N LYS A 611 -1.38 29.38 -7.68
CA LYS A 611 -0.56 30.20 -6.78
C LYS A 611 -1.21 30.41 -5.41
N MET A 612 -2.53 30.44 -5.35
CA MET A 612 -3.28 30.56 -4.10
C MET A 612 -3.25 29.25 -3.30
N VAL A 613 -3.51 28.12 -3.95
CA VAL A 613 -3.51 26.78 -3.35
C VAL A 613 -2.11 26.39 -2.89
N GLY A 614 -1.07 26.69 -3.68
CA GLY A 614 0.32 26.33 -3.38
C GLY A 614 1.00 27.13 -2.27
N VAL A 615 0.25 27.77 -1.37
CA VAL A 615 0.79 28.42 -0.17
C VAL A 615 0.46 27.55 1.04
N ASP A 616 1.50 27.05 1.72
CA ASP A 616 1.39 26.12 2.85
C ASP A 616 0.48 24.91 2.56
N TYR A 617 0.49 24.42 1.31
CA TYR A 617 -0.31 23.28 0.90
C TYR A 617 0.20 22.02 1.56
N ALA A 618 -0.61 21.35 2.38
CA ALA A 618 -0.27 20.06 2.96
C ALA A 618 -0.65 18.94 1.98
N GLY A 619 0.36 18.37 1.33
CA GLY A 619 0.24 17.24 0.42
C GLY A 619 0.83 15.94 0.96
N ALA A 620 0.69 14.86 0.20
CA ALA A 620 1.27 13.56 0.47
C ALA A 620 2.80 13.56 0.40
N SER A 621 3.42 14.35 -0.49
CA SER A 621 4.89 14.50 -0.54
C SER A 621 5.41 15.59 0.41
N GLY A 622 4.53 16.32 1.08
CA GLY A 622 4.88 17.26 2.15
C GLY A 622 4.19 18.61 2.01
N VAL A 623 4.74 19.61 2.69
CA VAL A 623 4.19 20.98 2.64
C VAL A 623 4.80 21.75 1.48
N HIS A 624 3.97 22.18 0.53
CA HIS A 624 4.37 22.92 -0.66
C HIS A 624 4.16 24.43 -0.49
N ASN A 625 5.18 25.19 -0.89
CA ASN A 625 5.17 26.64 -0.95
C ASN A 625 5.75 27.08 -2.29
N PHE A 626 4.90 27.47 -3.23
CA PHE A 626 5.34 27.94 -4.54
C PHE A 626 6.05 29.30 -4.41
N MET A 627 7.28 29.33 -4.92
CA MET A 627 8.06 30.54 -5.10
C MET A 627 7.54 31.35 -6.31
N ASP A 628 8.00 32.60 -6.45
CA ASP A 628 7.60 33.50 -7.54
C ASP A 628 7.85 32.91 -8.94
N ASN A 629 8.81 31.99 -9.07
CA ASN A 629 9.15 31.28 -10.31
C ASN A 629 8.48 29.91 -10.46
N GLY A 630 7.54 29.55 -9.57
CA GLY A 630 6.80 28.28 -9.62
C GLY A 630 7.52 27.09 -8.97
N ASP A 631 8.72 27.30 -8.41
CA ASP A 631 9.48 26.26 -7.72
C ASP A 631 9.01 26.01 -6.29
N VAL A 632 9.44 24.89 -5.71
CA VAL A 632 9.34 24.60 -4.27
C VAL A 632 10.73 24.46 -3.65
N THR A 633 10.83 24.73 -2.34
CA THR A 633 12.08 24.54 -1.59
C THR A 633 12.39 23.07 -1.34
N GLY A 634 11.35 22.23 -1.31
CA GLY A 634 11.46 20.82 -0.98
C GLY A 634 11.68 20.53 0.50
N SER A 635 11.67 19.23 0.82
CA SER A 635 11.92 18.69 2.17
C SER A 635 13.33 18.08 2.31
N GLY A 636 14.19 18.29 1.30
CA GLY A 636 15.50 17.64 1.18
C GLY A 636 15.46 16.42 0.28
N TYR A 637 16.44 15.54 0.43
CA TYR A 637 16.61 14.33 -0.36
C TYR A 637 16.83 13.12 0.53
N ASP A 638 16.20 12.00 0.20
CA ASP A 638 16.60 10.71 0.71
C ASP A 638 17.86 10.26 -0.03
N VAL A 639 18.79 9.67 0.71
CA VAL A 639 19.99 9.05 0.16
C VAL A 639 19.85 7.55 0.33
N CYS A 640 19.73 6.88 -0.81
CA CYS A 640 19.35 5.49 -0.90
C CYS A 640 20.48 4.66 -1.52
N SER A 641 20.53 3.38 -1.18
CA SER A 641 21.50 2.42 -1.74
C SER A 641 20.78 1.21 -2.31
N PHE A 642 21.24 0.76 -3.48
CA PHE A 642 20.90 -0.55 -4.01
C PHE A 642 21.79 -1.60 -3.35
N ASN A 643 21.18 -2.62 -2.75
CA ASN A 643 21.88 -3.68 -2.05
C ASN A 643 21.45 -5.04 -2.63
N HIS A 644 22.41 -5.79 -3.16
CA HIS A 644 22.21 -7.18 -3.51
C HIS A 644 22.62 -8.04 -2.32
N VAL A 645 21.65 -8.74 -1.74
CA VAL A 645 21.93 -9.76 -0.73
C VAL A 645 21.82 -11.12 -1.42
N PRO A 646 22.95 -11.84 -1.63
CA PRO A 646 22.93 -13.07 -2.39
C PRO A 646 21.92 -14.05 -1.83
N THR A 647 21.20 -14.73 -2.72
CA THR A 647 20.10 -15.67 -2.42
C THR A 647 18.83 -15.06 -1.80
N TYR A 648 18.91 -13.88 -1.20
CA TYR A 648 17.78 -13.25 -0.49
C TYR A 648 17.06 -12.18 -1.31
N GLY A 649 17.76 -11.50 -2.22
CA GLY A 649 17.15 -10.59 -3.20
C GLY A 649 17.90 -9.28 -3.37
N ASP A 650 17.25 -8.36 -4.06
CA ASP A 650 17.71 -7.00 -4.33
C ASP A 650 16.86 -6.01 -3.53
N TYR A 651 17.50 -5.03 -2.89
CA TYR A 651 16.85 -4.08 -1.99
C TYR A 651 17.25 -2.66 -2.31
N PHE A 652 16.29 -1.73 -2.26
CA PHE A 652 16.53 -0.30 -2.41
C PHE A 652 16.23 0.41 -1.09
N ASN A 653 17.25 0.72 -0.29
CA ASN A 653 17.06 1.23 1.07
C ASN A 653 17.51 2.69 1.20
N CYS A 654 16.60 3.55 1.67
CA CYS A 654 16.86 4.94 1.99
C CYS A 654 17.17 5.10 3.48
N ASN A 655 18.43 4.92 3.84
CA ASN A 655 18.90 4.91 5.24
C ASN A 655 19.61 6.21 5.65
N HIS A 656 19.71 7.18 4.75
CA HIS A 656 20.23 8.52 5.01
C HIS A 656 19.27 9.57 4.46
N ILE A 657 19.33 10.75 5.05
CA ILE A 657 18.61 11.94 4.61
C ILE A 657 19.60 13.07 4.43
N TRP A 658 19.31 13.95 3.50
CA TRP A 658 20.01 15.20 3.30
C TRP A 658 19.01 16.35 3.39
N THR A 659 19.39 17.43 4.09
CA THR A 659 18.63 18.68 4.11
C THR A 659 19.57 19.86 3.92
N ALA A 660 19.12 20.91 3.25
CA ALA A 660 19.96 22.10 2.98
C ALA A 660 20.55 22.75 4.25
N THR A 661 19.88 22.61 5.40
CA THR A 661 20.37 23.15 6.69
C THR A 661 21.17 22.15 7.51
N GLY A 662 20.92 20.85 7.34
CA GLY A 662 21.50 19.78 8.17
C GLY A 662 22.64 19.02 7.51
N GLY A 663 22.80 19.13 6.19
CA GLY A 663 23.65 18.25 5.41
C GLY A 663 23.15 16.80 5.44
N LEU A 664 24.06 15.86 5.15
CA LEU A 664 23.80 14.42 5.19
C LEU A 664 23.78 13.89 6.64
N ALA A 665 22.75 13.10 6.98
CA ALA A 665 22.62 12.42 8.26
C ALA A 665 21.95 11.05 8.08
N ALA A 666 22.12 10.14 9.04
CA ALA A 666 21.38 8.89 9.07
C ALA A 666 19.87 9.16 9.23
N ALA A 667 19.04 8.45 8.47
CA ALA A 667 17.60 8.52 8.59
C ALA A 667 17.16 7.97 9.94
N THR A 668 16.18 8.63 10.59
CA THR A 668 15.56 8.07 11.79
C THR A 668 14.72 6.86 11.40
N PHE A 669 15.03 5.69 11.94
CA PHE A 669 14.21 4.50 11.71
C PHE A 669 12.90 4.61 12.50
N MET A 670 11.76 4.60 11.79
CA MET A 670 10.43 4.80 12.37
C MET A 670 9.64 3.49 12.56
N GLY A 671 10.24 2.35 12.23
CA GLY A 671 9.61 1.03 12.29
C GLY A 671 9.79 0.29 13.63
N ALA A 672 9.57 -1.01 13.61
CA ALA A 672 9.74 -1.89 14.75
C ALA A 672 11.20 -2.35 14.89
N THR A 673 11.80 -2.12 16.05
CA THR A 673 13.12 -2.67 16.40
C THR A 673 12.97 -4.01 17.11
N VAL A 674 13.49 -5.09 16.50
CA VAL A 674 13.50 -6.45 17.02
C VAL A 674 14.87 -6.74 17.66
N LYS A 675 14.86 -7.10 18.95
CA LYS A 675 16.10 -7.38 19.69
C LYS A 675 16.45 -8.86 19.66
N ILE A 676 17.67 -9.17 19.22
CA ILE A 676 18.25 -10.51 19.25
C ILE A 676 19.29 -10.53 20.37
N GLY A 677 19.16 -11.47 21.31
CA GLY A 677 20.16 -11.67 22.33
C GLY A 677 21.37 -12.40 21.76
N PHE A 678 22.58 -12.02 22.17
CA PHE A 678 23.81 -12.71 21.80
C PHE A 678 24.62 -13.02 23.05
N LEU A 679 24.71 -14.32 23.38
CA LEU A 679 25.55 -14.82 24.45
C LEU A 679 26.98 -14.95 23.92
N ASN A 680 27.81 -13.99 24.30
CA ASN A 680 29.22 -13.94 23.94
C ASN A 680 30.05 -14.47 25.11
N ASP A 681 30.98 -15.38 24.86
CA ASP A 681 31.93 -15.82 25.88
C ASP A 681 33.09 -14.82 25.98
N ALA A 682 32.77 -13.58 26.38
CA ALA A 682 33.70 -12.45 26.39
C ALA A 682 34.73 -12.52 27.53
N THR A 683 34.43 -13.32 28.56
CA THR A 683 35.39 -13.73 29.59
C THR A 683 35.50 -15.25 29.68
N GLY A 684 36.50 -15.72 30.44
CA GLY A 684 36.75 -17.14 30.62
C GLY A 684 37.77 -17.73 29.63
N PRO A 685 37.84 -19.06 29.52
CA PRO A 685 38.93 -19.79 28.83
C PRO A 685 38.99 -19.57 27.32
N ILE A 686 37.90 -19.14 26.68
CA ILE A 686 37.83 -18.94 25.22
C ILE A 686 37.65 -17.47 24.81
N ALA A 687 37.87 -16.54 25.73
CA ALA A 687 37.66 -15.10 25.52
C ALA A 687 38.46 -14.52 24.35
N VAL A 688 39.54 -15.18 23.92
CA VAL A 688 40.33 -14.80 22.75
C VAL A 688 39.52 -14.77 21.45
N TYR A 689 38.45 -15.58 21.34
CA TYR A 689 37.61 -15.66 20.14
C TYR A 689 36.42 -14.71 20.16
N ALA A 690 36.13 -14.08 21.30
CA ALA A 690 34.92 -13.30 21.52
C ALA A 690 34.72 -12.16 20.50
N MET A 691 35.80 -11.50 20.08
CA MET A 691 35.74 -10.43 19.09
C MET A 691 35.42 -10.94 17.68
N GLY A 692 35.85 -12.16 17.34
CA GLY A 692 35.48 -12.80 16.08
C GLY A 692 33.98 -13.10 16.01
N PHE A 693 33.38 -13.57 17.11
CA PHE A 693 31.93 -13.77 17.19
C PHE A 693 31.14 -12.46 17.07
N VAL A 694 31.62 -11.39 17.72
CA VAL A 694 31.01 -10.05 17.59
C VAL A 694 31.12 -9.54 16.17
N ALA A 695 32.29 -9.66 15.53
CA ALA A 695 32.47 -9.21 14.15
C ALA A 695 31.54 -9.96 13.18
N ALA A 696 31.44 -11.29 13.30
CA ALA A 696 30.56 -12.10 12.45
C ALA A 696 29.08 -11.80 12.66
N SER A 697 28.64 -11.64 13.91
CA SER A 697 27.25 -11.31 14.23
C SER A 697 26.84 -9.92 13.74
N GLN A 698 27.77 -8.95 13.70
CA GLN A 698 27.51 -7.63 13.12
C GLN A 698 27.39 -7.67 11.59
N ILE A 699 28.16 -8.53 10.90
CA ILE A 699 27.98 -8.76 9.45
C ILE A 699 26.57 -9.33 9.18
N ALA A 700 26.13 -10.30 9.97
CA ALA A 700 24.78 -10.85 9.88
C ALA A 700 23.70 -9.79 10.17
N LEU A 701 23.92 -8.93 11.17
CA LEU A 701 23.01 -7.84 11.51
C LEU A 701 22.84 -6.85 10.36
N GLY A 702 23.93 -6.48 9.68
CA GLY A 702 23.89 -5.59 8.52
C GLY A 702 23.04 -6.16 7.37
N ILE A 703 23.21 -7.46 7.09
CA ILE A 703 22.39 -8.16 6.09
C ILE A 703 20.92 -8.20 6.50
N ALA A 704 20.63 -8.58 7.74
CA ALA A 704 19.26 -8.64 8.24
C ALA A 704 18.55 -7.27 8.18
N ASN A 705 19.27 -6.19 8.51
CA ASN A 705 18.75 -4.82 8.44
C ASN A 705 18.53 -4.33 7.00
N THR A 706 19.36 -4.75 6.06
CA THR A 706 19.16 -4.48 4.63
C THR A 706 17.84 -5.09 4.15
N ILE A 707 17.59 -6.35 4.53
CA ILE A 707 16.38 -7.09 4.17
C ILE A 707 15.12 -6.48 4.82
N GLY A 708 15.22 -6.10 6.11
CA GLY A 708 14.07 -5.65 6.90
C GLY A 708 13.66 -4.18 6.68
N TRP A 709 14.57 -3.33 6.19
CA TRP A 709 14.39 -1.87 6.21
C TRP A 709 13.08 -1.39 5.57
N ASN A 710 12.83 -1.78 4.31
CA ASN A 710 11.63 -1.37 3.56
C ASN A 710 10.35 -1.98 4.12
N SER A 711 10.46 -3.02 4.95
CA SER A 711 9.33 -3.62 5.67
C SER A 711 9.10 -3.00 7.05
N MET A 712 9.73 -1.86 7.34
CA MET A 712 9.64 -1.17 8.64
C MET A 712 10.09 -2.06 9.80
N VAL A 713 11.10 -2.91 9.58
CA VAL A 713 11.73 -3.75 10.61
C VAL A 713 13.24 -3.53 10.64
N GLN A 714 13.77 -3.30 11.84
CA GLN A 714 15.21 -3.25 12.09
C GLN A 714 15.54 -4.21 13.23
N PHE A 715 16.69 -4.85 13.15
CA PHE A 715 17.26 -5.71 14.17
C PHE A 715 18.34 -4.99 14.97
N GLU A 716 18.41 -5.31 16.25
CA GLU A 716 19.44 -4.88 17.19
C GLU A 716 19.98 -6.11 17.92
N ILE A 717 21.30 -6.22 18.08
CA ILE A 717 21.90 -7.26 18.92
C ILE A 717 22.15 -6.72 20.33
N VAL A 718 21.61 -7.42 21.33
CA VAL A 718 21.90 -7.20 22.75
C VAL A 718 22.92 -8.25 23.20
N TYR A 719 24.15 -7.82 23.50
CA TYR A 719 25.21 -8.71 23.95
C TYR A 719 25.15 -8.94 25.47
N ALA A 720 25.37 -10.18 25.89
CA ALA A 720 25.60 -10.52 27.29
C ALA A 720 26.76 -11.52 27.42
N ASP A 721 27.60 -11.33 28.44
CA ASP A 721 28.77 -12.18 28.67
C ASP A 721 28.38 -13.45 29.43
N SER A 722 28.51 -14.60 28.78
CA SER A 722 28.27 -15.91 29.39
C SER A 722 29.48 -16.47 30.15
N GLY A 723 30.67 -15.90 29.97
CA GLY A 723 31.89 -16.30 30.68
C GLY A 723 32.33 -17.75 30.46
N CYS A 724 31.78 -18.43 29.45
CA CYS A 724 31.90 -19.88 29.25
C CYS A 724 31.52 -20.70 30.51
N ASP A 725 30.65 -20.17 31.37
CA ASP A 725 30.24 -20.76 32.64
C ASP A 725 28.70 -20.89 32.72
N GLY A 726 28.21 -21.97 33.34
CA GLY A 726 26.77 -22.23 33.41
C GLY A 726 26.00 -21.24 34.30
N THR A 727 26.59 -20.76 35.40
CA THR A 727 25.93 -19.80 36.31
C THR A 727 25.93 -18.40 35.71
N MET A 728 27.05 -18.01 35.10
CA MET A 728 27.17 -16.76 34.38
C MET A 728 26.30 -16.75 33.12
N GLY A 729 26.26 -17.85 32.37
CA GLY A 729 25.35 -18.06 31.24
C GLY A 729 23.88 -17.91 31.62
N ALA A 730 23.45 -18.47 32.75
CA ALA A 730 22.09 -18.27 33.27
C ALA A 730 21.82 -16.80 33.62
N SER A 731 22.78 -16.11 34.25
CA SER A 731 22.66 -14.70 34.62
C SER A 731 22.62 -13.78 33.39
N ALA A 732 23.44 -14.09 32.39
CA ALA A 732 23.48 -13.41 31.09
C ALA A 732 22.16 -13.60 30.34
N ALA A 733 21.64 -14.83 30.27
CA ALA A 733 20.33 -15.11 29.70
C ALA A 733 19.22 -14.30 30.39
N GLN A 734 19.21 -14.22 31.72
CA GLN A 734 18.23 -13.40 32.44
C GLN A 734 18.32 -11.92 32.03
N SER A 735 19.52 -11.38 31.88
CA SER A 735 19.69 -9.99 31.42
C SER A 735 19.15 -9.76 30.00
N LEU A 736 19.23 -10.77 29.12
CA LEU A 736 18.67 -10.71 27.76
C LEU A 736 17.14 -10.81 27.80
N VAL A 737 16.58 -11.68 28.64
CA VAL A 737 15.11 -11.74 28.88
C VAL A 737 14.61 -10.38 29.37
N ASP A 738 15.30 -9.77 30.34
CA ASP A 738 14.95 -8.46 30.89
C ASP A 738 15.07 -7.34 29.83
N ALA A 739 15.96 -7.49 28.85
CA ALA A 739 16.12 -6.57 27.73
C ALA A 739 15.04 -6.72 26.65
N GLY A 740 14.19 -7.75 26.75
CA GLY A 740 13.07 -8.00 25.83
C GLY A 740 13.48 -8.60 24.48
N VAL A 741 14.51 -9.45 24.46
CA VAL A 741 14.92 -10.13 23.22
C VAL A 741 13.89 -11.16 22.77
N VAL A 742 13.73 -11.35 21.45
CA VAL A 742 12.80 -12.34 20.89
C VAL A 742 13.39 -13.76 20.86
N GLY A 743 14.71 -13.87 20.81
CA GLY A 743 15.47 -15.10 20.70
C GLY A 743 16.93 -14.85 21.05
N VAL A 744 17.68 -15.90 21.37
CA VAL A 744 19.09 -15.80 21.76
C VAL A 744 19.97 -16.63 20.84
N VAL A 745 21.08 -16.06 20.39
CA VAL A 745 22.15 -16.73 19.67
C VAL A 745 23.33 -16.94 20.62
N GLY A 746 23.86 -18.16 20.68
CA GLY A 746 24.89 -18.58 21.65
C GLY A 746 24.35 -19.45 22.78
N ALA A 747 25.14 -19.75 23.82
CA ALA A 747 26.56 -19.40 23.97
C ALA A 747 27.44 -20.30 23.08
N ALA A 748 28.76 -20.04 23.07
CA ALA A 748 29.70 -20.93 22.40
C ALA A 748 29.93 -22.19 23.25
N CYS A 749 30.21 -22.02 24.54
CA CYS A 749 30.47 -23.14 25.44
C CYS A 749 29.21 -23.93 25.85
N SER A 750 29.29 -25.25 25.81
CA SER A 750 28.16 -26.15 26.12
C SER A 750 27.56 -25.91 27.52
N GLY A 751 28.39 -25.76 28.56
CA GLY A 751 27.88 -25.52 29.92
C GLY A 751 27.19 -24.16 30.09
N ALA A 752 27.71 -23.13 29.43
CA ALA A 752 27.05 -21.83 29.36
C ALA A 752 25.69 -21.92 28.63
N SER A 753 25.63 -22.65 27.51
CA SER A 753 24.38 -22.87 26.78
C SER A 753 23.35 -23.63 27.60
N ILE A 754 23.74 -24.67 28.35
CA ILE A 754 22.85 -25.41 29.25
C ILE A 754 22.30 -24.49 30.36
N GLY A 755 23.19 -23.73 31.00
CA GLY A 755 22.80 -22.78 32.06
C GLY A 755 21.86 -21.69 31.55
N ALA A 756 22.15 -21.11 30.37
CA ALA A 756 21.30 -20.14 29.70
C ALA A 756 19.93 -20.73 29.32
N ASN A 757 19.90 -21.94 28.74
CA ASN A 757 18.67 -22.56 28.28
C ASN A 757 17.67 -22.78 29.42
N ALA A 758 18.13 -23.10 30.63
CA ALA A 758 17.26 -23.25 31.79
C ALA A 758 16.44 -21.98 32.10
N VAL A 759 16.99 -20.80 31.79
CA VAL A 759 16.31 -19.50 31.93
C VAL A 759 15.46 -19.20 30.70
N LEU A 760 16.02 -19.38 29.49
CA LEU A 760 15.35 -19.03 28.23
C LEU A 760 14.11 -19.91 27.97
N SER A 761 14.22 -21.22 28.17
CA SER A 761 13.09 -22.16 28.02
C SER A 761 11.94 -21.84 28.97
N ALA A 762 12.23 -21.44 30.21
CA ALA A 762 11.22 -21.01 31.17
C ALA A 762 10.52 -19.71 30.74
N ALA A 763 11.20 -18.86 29.98
CA ALA A 763 10.66 -17.65 29.36
C ALA A 763 9.99 -17.89 28.00
N GLY A 764 10.08 -19.11 27.44
CA GLY A 764 9.59 -19.43 26.09
C GLY A 764 10.40 -18.76 24.97
N ILE A 765 11.67 -18.45 25.22
CA ILE A 765 12.57 -17.81 24.27
C ILE A 765 13.50 -18.89 23.66
N PRO A 766 13.51 -19.07 22.33
CA PRO A 766 14.36 -20.06 21.69
C PRO A 766 15.84 -19.64 21.68
N GLN A 767 16.71 -20.65 21.61
CA GLN A 767 18.16 -20.49 21.64
C GLN A 767 18.80 -21.18 20.43
N ILE A 768 19.65 -20.48 19.67
CA ILE A 768 20.46 -21.06 18.58
C ILE A 768 21.94 -20.95 18.96
N SER A 769 22.57 -22.06 19.33
CA SER A 769 24.01 -22.04 19.60
C SER A 769 24.84 -22.13 18.32
N TYR A 770 25.91 -21.34 18.27
CA TYR A 770 26.89 -21.34 17.18
C TYR A 770 28.13 -22.21 17.44
N ALA A 771 28.31 -22.78 18.65
CA ALA A 771 29.47 -23.64 18.93
C ALA A 771 29.27 -24.71 20.02
N SER A 772 28.09 -24.82 20.66
CA SER A 772 27.88 -25.80 21.74
C SER A 772 27.63 -27.21 21.21
N THR A 773 28.61 -28.08 21.35
CA THR A 773 28.62 -29.42 20.76
C THR A 773 28.15 -30.55 21.68
N SER A 774 28.03 -30.33 23.01
CA SER A 774 27.74 -31.40 23.97
C SER A 774 26.50 -32.24 23.58
N PRO A 775 26.55 -33.58 23.68
CA PRO A 775 25.41 -34.44 23.34
C PRO A 775 24.21 -34.26 24.27
N ALA A 776 24.43 -33.72 25.48
CA ALA A 776 23.35 -33.48 26.44
C ALA A 776 22.25 -32.56 25.85
N LEU A 777 22.66 -31.59 25.03
CA LEU A 777 21.77 -30.65 24.36
C LEU A 777 20.91 -31.29 23.25
N SER A 778 21.20 -32.54 22.84
CA SER A 778 20.40 -33.28 21.84
C SER A 778 19.08 -33.84 22.38
N ASP A 779 18.83 -33.81 23.70
CA ASP A 779 17.60 -34.34 24.30
C ASP A 779 16.43 -33.35 24.11
N ALA A 780 15.65 -33.57 23.05
CA ALA A 780 14.48 -32.76 22.70
C ALA A 780 13.38 -32.73 23.77
N SER A 781 13.39 -33.66 24.75
CA SER A 781 12.42 -33.64 25.85
C SER A 781 12.80 -32.66 26.96
N VAL A 782 14.09 -32.29 27.02
CA VAL A 782 14.65 -31.32 27.98
C VAL A 782 14.86 -29.96 27.30
N TYR A 783 15.34 -29.97 26.06
CA TYR A 783 15.77 -28.77 25.33
C TYR A 783 14.88 -28.52 24.08
N LEU A 784 13.57 -28.39 24.27
CA LEU A 784 12.58 -28.33 23.18
C LEU A 784 12.78 -27.14 22.21
N ASP A 785 13.24 -26.01 22.72
CA ASP A 785 13.44 -24.76 21.95
C ASP A 785 14.92 -24.44 21.72
N PHE A 786 15.78 -25.45 21.83
CA PHE A 786 17.21 -25.33 21.54
C PHE A 786 17.51 -25.80 20.11
N PHE A 787 18.34 -25.03 19.43
CA PHE A 787 18.87 -25.32 18.11
C PHE A 787 20.37 -25.09 18.12
N ARG A 788 21.08 -25.71 17.17
CA ARG A 788 22.49 -25.38 16.92
C ARG A 788 22.86 -25.55 15.46
N VAL A 789 23.71 -24.66 14.97
CA VAL A 789 24.23 -24.71 13.60
C VAL A 789 25.48 -25.60 13.49
N VAL A 790 26.13 -25.91 14.61
CA VAL A 790 27.20 -26.91 14.70
C VAL A 790 26.68 -28.32 14.97
N PRO A 791 27.36 -29.38 14.49
CA PRO A 791 26.97 -30.76 14.78
C PRO A 791 27.25 -31.17 16.24
N SER A 792 26.58 -32.24 16.67
CA SER A 792 26.73 -32.85 18.00
C SER A 792 28.03 -33.63 18.16
N ASP A 793 28.65 -33.55 19.34
CA ASP A 793 29.77 -34.40 19.80
C ASP A 793 29.42 -35.89 19.77
N ALA A 794 28.13 -36.25 19.74
CA ALA A 794 27.69 -37.63 19.54
C ALA A 794 28.21 -38.21 18.21
N LEU A 795 28.35 -37.35 17.19
CA LEU A 795 28.97 -37.68 15.91
C LEU A 795 30.50 -37.53 15.99
N GLN A 796 31.02 -36.51 16.66
CA GLN A 796 32.46 -36.29 16.78
C GLN A 796 33.17 -37.43 17.52
N GLY A 797 32.57 -37.96 18.58
CA GLY A 797 33.11 -39.12 19.30
C GLY A 797 33.25 -40.36 18.41
N GLN A 798 32.35 -40.53 17.44
CA GLN A 798 32.45 -41.61 16.43
C GLN A 798 33.57 -41.33 15.43
N ALA A 799 33.69 -40.09 14.95
CA ALA A 799 34.77 -39.66 14.07
C ALA A 799 36.15 -39.87 14.74
N LEU A 800 36.30 -39.38 15.97
CA LEU A 800 37.52 -39.49 16.74
C LEU A 800 37.87 -40.96 17.04
N SER A 801 36.88 -41.79 17.37
CA SER A 801 37.07 -43.25 17.51
C SER A 801 37.55 -43.89 16.20
N ALA A 802 37.00 -43.51 15.05
CA ALA A 802 37.41 -44.03 13.75
C ALA A 802 38.86 -43.63 13.40
N VAL A 803 39.23 -42.38 13.65
CA VAL A 803 40.60 -41.87 13.43
C VAL A 803 41.61 -42.60 14.33
N VAL A 804 41.32 -42.68 15.63
CA VAL A 804 42.20 -43.37 16.58
C VAL A 804 42.37 -44.84 16.16
N LYS A 805 41.30 -45.55 15.79
CA LYS A 805 41.39 -46.94 15.34
C LYS A 805 42.17 -47.12 14.03
N ALA A 806 42.12 -46.13 13.14
CA ALA A 806 42.81 -46.18 11.86
C ALA A 806 44.32 -45.95 12.01
N ASP A 807 44.70 -45.01 12.88
CA ASP A 807 46.07 -44.50 12.92
C ASP A 807 46.88 -44.99 14.12
N MET A 808 46.24 -45.53 15.16
CA MET A 808 46.97 -46.00 16.34
C MET A 808 47.88 -47.18 15.97
N PRO A 809 49.05 -47.33 16.63
CA PRO A 809 49.89 -48.50 16.45
C PRO A 809 49.12 -49.81 16.66
N ALA A 810 49.47 -50.87 15.92
CA ALA A 810 48.75 -52.15 15.95
C ALA A 810 48.74 -52.83 17.34
N ASP A 811 49.75 -52.56 18.17
CA ASP A 811 49.87 -52.96 19.58
C ASP A 811 49.63 -51.79 20.56
N GLY A 812 49.04 -50.71 20.06
CA GLY A 812 48.85 -49.47 20.79
C GLY A 812 47.74 -49.52 21.84
N THR A 813 47.89 -48.68 22.85
CA THR A 813 46.93 -48.45 23.93
C THR A 813 46.64 -46.96 24.03
N VAL A 814 45.37 -46.60 24.23
CA VAL A 814 44.90 -45.21 24.18
C VAL A 814 44.48 -44.75 25.57
N GLY A 815 45.07 -43.64 26.03
CA GLY A 815 44.65 -42.93 27.22
C GLY A 815 43.73 -41.78 26.85
N LEU A 816 42.69 -41.53 27.65
CA LEU A 816 41.79 -40.39 27.45
C LEU A 816 42.05 -39.34 28.54
N VAL A 817 42.42 -38.13 28.14
CA VAL A 817 42.53 -36.97 29.04
C VAL A 817 41.46 -35.97 28.63
N HIS A 818 40.58 -35.62 29.56
CA HIS A 818 39.44 -34.77 29.25
C HIS A 818 39.11 -33.78 30.37
N MET A 819 38.54 -32.63 29.98
CA MET A 819 37.92 -31.71 30.93
C MET A 819 36.69 -32.37 31.58
N THR A 820 36.41 -32.01 32.83
CA THR A 820 35.21 -32.46 33.56
C THR A 820 33.98 -31.57 33.36
N ASN A 821 34.09 -30.52 32.53
CA ASN A 821 32.95 -29.66 32.16
C ASN A 821 31.99 -30.35 31.16
N ASP A 822 30.84 -29.74 30.88
CA ASP A 822 29.77 -30.35 30.06
C ASP A 822 30.18 -30.65 28.61
N TYR A 823 31.14 -29.90 28.06
CA TYR A 823 31.77 -30.20 26.77
C TYR A 823 32.66 -31.43 26.89
N GLY A 824 33.68 -31.34 27.75
CA GLY A 824 34.74 -32.34 27.81
C GLY A 824 34.24 -33.70 28.27
N ALA A 825 33.35 -33.73 29.26
CA ALA A 825 32.72 -34.96 29.71
C ALA A 825 31.82 -35.57 28.62
N GLY A 826 31.03 -34.74 27.91
CA GLY A 826 30.11 -35.20 26.86
C GLY A 826 30.82 -35.83 25.66
N LEU A 827 31.89 -35.19 25.17
CA LEU A 827 32.71 -35.74 24.09
C LEU A 827 33.53 -36.95 24.56
N ALA A 828 34.08 -36.93 25.77
CA ALA A 828 34.78 -38.08 26.36
C ALA A 828 33.89 -39.33 26.46
N ASP A 829 32.65 -39.16 26.92
CA ASP A 829 31.66 -40.24 27.02
C ASP A 829 31.28 -40.77 25.62
N SER A 830 31.05 -39.86 24.66
CA SER A 830 30.72 -40.22 23.27
C SER A 830 31.85 -40.99 22.59
N PHE A 831 33.09 -40.51 22.74
CA PHE A 831 34.29 -41.20 22.26
C PHE A 831 34.44 -42.56 22.93
N THR A 832 34.32 -42.64 24.26
CA THR A 832 34.45 -43.90 25.00
C THR A 832 33.41 -44.93 24.55
N ALA A 833 32.15 -44.51 24.37
CA ALA A 833 31.09 -45.37 23.87
C ALA A 833 31.40 -45.90 22.45
N ALA A 834 31.82 -45.02 21.53
CA ALA A 834 32.17 -45.39 20.16
C ALA A 834 33.45 -46.24 20.07
N PHE A 835 34.44 -45.98 20.91
CA PHE A 835 35.71 -46.70 20.92
C PHE A 835 35.53 -48.12 21.44
N THR A 836 34.81 -48.28 22.56
CA THR A 836 34.60 -49.57 23.22
C THR A 836 33.57 -50.48 22.54
N ALA A 837 32.79 -49.96 21.58
CA ALA A 837 31.78 -50.72 20.84
C ALA A 837 32.33 -52.00 20.16
N ASP A 838 33.61 -51.99 19.73
CA ASP A 838 34.27 -53.14 19.09
C ASP A 838 35.19 -53.93 20.05
N SER A 839 34.94 -53.84 21.37
CA SER A 839 35.75 -54.44 22.44
C SER A 839 37.16 -53.84 22.62
N SER A 840 37.46 -52.67 22.03
CA SER A 840 38.66 -51.89 22.36
C SER A 840 38.59 -51.36 23.80
N THR A 841 39.73 -51.14 24.45
CA THR A 841 39.81 -50.67 25.85
C THR A 841 40.78 -49.50 25.99
N LEU A 842 40.44 -48.53 26.85
CA LEU A 842 41.35 -47.45 27.23
C LEU A 842 42.35 -47.94 28.29
N CYS A 843 43.62 -47.53 28.21
CA CYS A 843 44.62 -47.82 29.25
C CYS A 843 44.36 -47.02 30.53
N THR A 844 43.85 -45.80 30.40
CA THR A 844 43.41 -44.95 31.51
C THR A 844 42.45 -43.87 31.00
N THR A 845 41.64 -43.35 31.90
CA THR A 845 40.79 -42.17 31.68
C THR A 845 41.05 -41.18 32.80
N ILE A 846 41.38 -39.94 32.44
CA ILE A 846 41.83 -38.90 33.36
C ILE A 846 40.99 -37.65 33.14
N GLY A 847 40.18 -37.31 34.12
CA GLY A 847 39.44 -36.05 34.16
C GLY A 847 40.24 -34.95 34.87
N TYR A 848 40.19 -33.72 34.36
CA TYR A 848 40.70 -32.53 35.06
C TYR A 848 39.69 -31.38 35.06
N GLU A 849 39.77 -30.56 36.11
CA GLU A 849 38.94 -29.36 36.25
C GLU A 849 39.51 -28.21 35.40
N GLN A 850 38.66 -27.36 34.86
CA GLN A 850 39.07 -26.21 34.01
C GLN A 850 40.01 -25.20 34.70
N THR A 851 40.10 -25.24 36.04
CA THR A 851 41.03 -24.38 36.80
C THR A 851 42.42 -25.01 37.00
N THR A 852 42.63 -26.21 36.43
CA THR A 852 43.90 -26.94 36.53
C THR A 852 44.98 -26.24 35.73
N THR A 853 46.14 -26.04 36.34
CA THR A 853 47.31 -25.39 35.71
C THR A 853 48.58 -26.24 35.79
N ASP A 854 48.48 -27.44 36.37
CA ASP A 854 49.58 -28.41 36.49
C ASP A 854 49.05 -29.77 36.05
N PHE A 855 49.55 -30.24 34.90
CA PHE A 855 49.13 -31.48 34.27
C PHE A 855 50.10 -32.64 34.52
N SER A 856 51.13 -32.43 35.34
CA SER A 856 52.20 -33.42 35.58
C SER A 856 51.66 -34.77 36.05
N SER A 857 50.68 -34.74 36.96
CA SER A 857 50.04 -35.95 37.48
C SER A 857 49.18 -36.68 36.43
N ALA A 858 48.55 -35.95 35.51
CA ALA A 858 47.75 -36.53 34.43
C ALA A 858 48.65 -37.25 33.41
N VAL A 859 49.71 -36.57 32.95
CA VAL A 859 50.69 -37.18 32.04
C VAL A 859 51.39 -38.37 32.70
N GLN A 860 51.79 -38.26 33.97
CA GLN A 860 52.44 -39.36 34.68
C GLN A 860 51.50 -40.58 34.81
N ALA A 861 50.20 -40.37 35.04
CA ALA A 861 49.24 -41.47 35.08
C ALA A 861 49.09 -42.17 33.71
N MET A 862 49.19 -41.45 32.58
CA MET A 862 49.25 -42.10 31.26
C MET A 862 50.52 -42.94 31.10
N VAL A 863 51.68 -42.41 31.53
CA VAL A 863 52.96 -43.12 31.49
C VAL A 863 52.89 -44.39 32.33
N ASP A 864 52.37 -44.31 33.56
CA ASP A 864 52.29 -45.43 34.50
C ASP A 864 51.35 -46.55 34.01
N ASN A 865 50.32 -46.20 33.24
CA ASN A 865 49.39 -47.16 32.63
C ASN A 865 49.85 -47.66 31.24
N GLY A 866 51.04 -47.23 30.78
CA GLY A 866 51.65 -47.70 29.54
C GLY A 866 50.87 -47.30 28.29
N CYS A 867 50.28 -46.11 28.28
CA CYS A 867 49.56 -45.55 27.14
C CYS A 867 50.53 -45.16 26.01
N THR A 868 50.32 -45.68 24.81
CA THR A 868 51.14 -45.35 23.61
C THR A 868 50.53 -44.25 22.75
N SER A 869 49.27 -43.90 23.01
CA SER A 869 48.53 -42.83 22.36
C SER A 869 47.67 -42.09 23.38
N ALA A 870 47.35 -40.83 23.11
CA ALA A 870 46.50 -39.99 23.93
C ALA A 870 45.35 -39.43 23.11
N VAL A 871 44.17 -39.37 23.68
CA VAL A 871 43.06 -38.57 23.17
C VAL A 871 42.86 -37.41 24.13
N LEU A 872 42.97 -36.19 23.59
CA LEU A 872 42.80 -34.95 24.33
C LEU A 872 41.44 -34.33 23.99
N VAL A 873 40.58 -34.24 25.00
CA VAL A 873 39.34 -33.47 24.94
C VAL A 873 39.53 -32.25 25.84
N SER A 874 39.99 -31.16 25.24
CA SER A 874 40.52 -29.99 25.92
C SER A 874 40.27 -28.73 25.08
N TYR A 875 40.37 -27.56 25.69
CA TYR A 875 40.49 -26.30 24.96
C TYR A 875 41.95 -25.99 24.66
N ALA A 876 42.22 -25.18 23.63
CA ALA A 876 43.56 -24.93 23.11
C ALA A 876 44.61 -24.60 24.19
N ALA A 877 44.33 -23.65 25.09
CA ALA A 877 45.27 -23.28 26.15
C ALA A 877 45.63 -24.44 27.10
N ASP A 878 44.63 -25.20 27.56
CA ASP A 878 44.85 -26.37 28.43
C ASP A 878 45.53 -27.50 27.65
N GLY A 879 45.15 -27.69 26.39
CA GLY A 879 45.72 -28.68 25.47
C GLY A 879 47.21 -28.43 25.23
N ALA A 880 47.59 -27.17 25.00
CA ALA A 880 48.96 -26.74 24.88
C ALA A 880 49.79 -27.04 26.15
N MET A 881 49.25 -26.74 27.33
CA MET A 881 49.91 -27.05 28.60
C MET A 881 50.08 -28.56 28.83
N ILE A 882 49.11 -29.37 28.39
CA ILE A 882 49.20 -30.83 28.43
C ILE A 882 50.29 -31.34 27.47
N LEU A 883 50.38 -30.79 26.25
CA LEU A 883 51.42 -31.14 25.26
C LEU A 883 52.82 -30.76 25.77
N ASP A 884 52.96 -29.59 26.39
CA ASP A 884 54.21 -29.13 27.02
C ASP A 884 54.65 -30.08 28.14
N GLU A 885 53.70 -30.54 28.96
CA GLU A 885 53.99 -31.50 30.03
C GLU A 885 54.35 -32.88 29.48
N MET A 886 53.66 -33.35 28.42
CA MET A 886 54.02 -34.59 27.71
C MET A 886 55.46 -34.55 27.17
N SER A 887 55.84 -33.44 26.56
CA SER A 887 57.20 -33.18 26.09
C SER A 887 58.21 -33.14 27.24
N THR A 888 57.88 -32.45 28.33
CA THR A 888 58.73 -32.35 29.54
C THR A 888 59.00 -33.73 30.17
N GLN A 889 58.02 -34.62 30.16
CA GLN A 889 58.16 -36.00 30.64
C GLN A 889 58.76 -36.96 29.59
N MET A 890 59.15 -36.46 28.42
CA MET A 890 59.67 -37.25 27.30
C MET A 890 58.71 -38.35 26.82
N TRP A 891 57.40 -38.11 26.91
CA TRP A 891 56.39 -39.01 26.34
C TRP A 891 56.27 -38.74 24.83
N THR A 892 56.37 -39.79 24.01
CA THR A 892 56.44 -39.68 22.54
C THR A 892 55.31 -40.43 21.83
N GLY A 893 54.17 -40.59 22.51
CA GLY A 893 53.02 -41.28 21.93
C GLY A 893 52.28 -40.41 20.92
N GLN A 894 51.40 -41.05 20.12
CA GLN A 894 50.57 -40.32 19.16
C GLN A 894 49.45 -39.58 19.89
N VAL A 895 49.28 -38.29 19.61
CA VAL A 895 48.20 -37.47 20.17
C VAL A 895 47.07 -37.36 19.15
N TYR A 896 45.85 -37.56 19.64
CA TYR A 896 44.60 -37.31 18.97
C TYR A 896 43.79 -36.27 19.74
N GLY A 897 42.93 -35.50 19.08
CA GLY A 897 42.09 -34.52 19.77
C GLY A 897 40.74 -34.23 19.13
N GLY A 898 39.88 -33.60 19.92
CA GLY A 898 38.63 -33.01 19.47
C GLY A 898 38.82 -31.61 18.87
N ASP A 899 37.70 -30.96 18.62
CA ASP A 899 37.59 -29.65 17.97
C ASP A 899 38.21 -28.53 18.81
N GLY A 900 38.16 -28.65 20.14
CA GLY A 900 38.72 -27.68 21.07
C GLY A 900 40.24 -27.50 20.99
N ILE A 901 40.97 -28.40 20.31
CA ILE A 901 42.40 -28.26 20.01
C ILE A 901 42.71 -28.31 18.50
N ALA A 902 41.70 -28.30 17.63
CA ALA A 902 41.85 -28.48 16.18
C ALA A 902 42.05 -27.14 15.43
N GLU A 903 42.92 -26.28 15.96
CA GLU A 903 43.13 -24.92 15.48
C GLU A 903 44.58 -24.44 15.71
N GLU A 904 45.05 -23.51 14.88
CA GLU A 904 46.47 -23.10 14.83
C GLU A 904 46.91 -22.30 16.07
N GLY A 905 45.99 -21.68 16.80
CA GLY A 905 46.22 -21.03 18.09
C GLY A 905 46.75 -21.99 19.17
N LEU A 906 46.49 -23.30 19.07
CA LEU A 906 47.12 -24.31 19.90
C LEU A 906 48.66 -24.20 19.89
N ALA A 907 49.24 -23.93 18.72
CA ALA A 907 50.68 -23.78 18.55
C ALA A 907 51.23 -22.46 19.10
N VAL A 908 50.37 -21.44 19.22
CA VAL A 908 50.72 -20.15 19.84
C VAL A 908 50.86 -20.32 21.35
N ASP A 909 50.01 -21.16 21.94
CA ASP A 909 49.98 -21.42 23.38
C ASP A 909 50.98 -22.53 23.81
N ALA A 910 51.38 -23.42 22.89
CA ALA A 910 52.31 -24.51 23.17
C ALA A 910 53.78 -24.10 22.99
N SER A 911 54.65 -24.55 23.90
CA SER A 911 56.11 -24.45 23.73
C SER A 911 56.73 -25.74 23.16
N ALA A 912 56.02 -26.86 23.25
CA ALA A 912 56.30 -28.10 22.56
C ALA A 912 55.85 -28.03 21.09
N SER A 913 56.52 -28.81 20.24
CA SER A 913 56.08 -28.99 18.86
C SER A 913 54.72 -29.68 18.85
N VAL A 914 53.78 -29.11 18.10
CA VAL A 914 52.47 -29.72 17.83
C VAL A 914 52.48 -30.58 16.55
N ASP A 915 53.65 -30.70 15.90
CA ASP A 915 53.82 -31.49 14.67
C ASP A 915 53.35 -32.93 14.86
N GLY A 916 52.48 -33.39 13.97
CA GLY A 916 51.91 -34.73 14.00
C GLY A 916 50.74 -34.94 14.95
N VAL A 917 50.28 -33.93 15.71
CA VAL A 917 48.99 -34.01 16.42
C VAL A 917 47.87 -34.15 15.39
N ILE A 918 46.95 -35.10 15.61
CA ILE A 918 45.79 -35.33 14.74
C ILE A 918 44.53 -34.90 15.47
N ALA A 919 43.70 -34.04 14.90
CA ALA A 919 42.47 -33.61 15.57
C ALA A 919 41.26 -33.64 14.62
N THR A 920 40.07 -33.77 15.19
CA THR A 920 38.82 -33.68 14.43
C THR A 920 38.12 -32.36 14.73
N LYS A 921 37.50 -31.74 13.72
CA LYS A 921 36.58 -30.61 13.90
C LYS A 921 35.42 -30.71 12.91
N PRO A 922 34.28 -30.06 13.16
CA PRO A 922 33.19 -30.01 12.19
C PRO A 922 33.72 -29.62 10.79
N SER A 923 33.33 -30.39 9.76
CA SER A 923 33.59 -29.99 8.38
C SER A 923 32.71 -28.80 8.02
N SER A 924 33.29 -27.82 7.32
CA SER A 924 32.48 -26.84 6.61
C SER A 924 31.69 -27.54 5.51
N GLY A 925 30.42 -27.15 5.31
CA GLY A 925 29.67 -27.57 4.14
C GLY A 925 30.29 -27.04 2.84
N THR A 926 29.72 -27.43 1.70
CA THR A 926 30.07 -26.80 0.42
C THR A 926 29.75 -25.31 0.51
N MET A 927 30.75 -24.46 0.31
CA MET A 927 30.59 -23.01 0.36
C MET A 927 29.64 -22.55 -0.76
N GLY A 928 28.52 -21.96 -0.34
CA GLY A 928 27.56 -21.28 -1.22
C GLY A 928 27.97 -19.84 -1.51
N THR A 929 27.13 -19.14 -2.27
CA THR A 929 27.22 -17.71 -2.56
C THR A 929 27.23 -16.89 -1.27
N VAL A 930 26.37 -17.23 -0.29
CA VAL A 930 26.36 -16.57 1.02
C VAL A 930 27.70 -16.73 1.73
N GLY A 931 28.29 -17.93 1.71
CA GLY A 931 29.62 -18.18 2.27
C GLY A 931 30.73 -17.39 1.59
N TYR A 932 30.70 -17.22 0.26
CA TYR A 932 31.69 -16.34 -0.42
C TYR A 932 31.56 -14.87 -0.02
N VAL A 933 30.32 -14.37 0.09
CA VAL A 933 30.09 -12.98 0.52
C VAL A 933 30.51 -12.79 1.98
N PHE A 934 30.13 -13.70 2.86
CA PHE A 934 30.59 -13.69 4.24
C PHE A 934 32.12 -13.71 4.31
N ALA A 935 32.79 -14.61 3.58
CA ALA A 935 34.25 -14.68 3.58
C ALA A 935 34.91 -13.37 3.12
N GLY A 936 34.36 -12.71 2.09
CA GLY A 936 34.83 -11.41 1.63
C GLY A 936 34.63 -10.28 2.64
N LEU A 937 33.50 -10.25 3.35
CA LEU A 937 33.22 -9.28 4.41
C LEU A 937 34.07 -9.56 5.67
N CYS A 938 34.17 -10.83 6.06
CA CYS A 938 34.94 -11.29 7.22
C CYS A 938 36.44 -11.00 7.04
N ALA A 939 36.98 -11.16 5.83
CA ALA A 939 38.38 -10.83 5.51
C ALA A 939 38.74 -9.35 5.71
N GLN A 940 37.76 -8.45 5.76
CA GLN A 940 37.98 -7.02 6.04
C GLN A 940 38.13 -6.74 7.54
N SER A 941 37.84 -7.71 8.41
CA SER A 941 38.03 -7.63 9.86
C SER A 941 39.06 -8.66 10.32
N ALA A 942 40.15 -8.20 10.91
CA ALA A 942 41.16 -9.11 11.47
C ALA A 942 40.59 -10.04 12.55
N ASP A 943 39.65 -9.53 13.37
CA ASP A 943 38.99 -10.31 14.41
C ASP A 943 38.12 -11.43 13.81
N CYS A 944 37.43 -11.16 12.69
CA CYS A 944 36.61 -12.17 12.03
C CYS A 944 37.47 -13.21 11.28
N ALA A 945 38.44 -12.74 10.49
CA ALA A 945 39.27 -13.60 9.65
C ALA A 945 40.13 -14.60 10.45
N GLY A 946 40.57 -14.22 11.65
CA GLY A 946 41.35 -15.07 12.56
C GLY A 946 40.51 -15.83 13.60
N GLY A 947 39.18 -15.70 13.59
CA GLY A 947 38.30 -16.32 14.58
C GLY A 947 37.87 -17.75 14.20
N ILE A 948 37.64 -18.59 15.20
CA ILE A 948 36.94 -19.88 15.05
C ILE A 948 35.42 -19.66 15.11
N TYR A 949 34.63 -20.55 14.51
CA TYR A 949 33.16 -20.54 14.52
C TYR A 949 32.49 -19.23 14.07
N THR A 950 33.21 -18.38 13.30
CA THR A 950 32.69 -17.08 12.87
C THR A 950 31.58 -17.23 11.83
N ALA A 951 31.70 -18.19 10.91
CA ALA A 951 30.64 -18.50 9.94
C ALA A 951 29.36 -18.98 10.65
N GLU A 952 29.50 -19.81 11.69
CA GLU A 952 28.39 -20.32 12.47
C GLU A 952 27.75 -19.24 13.36
N ALA A 953 28.55 -18.32 13.90
CA ALA A 953 28.03 -17.16 14.63
C ALA A 953 27.21 -16.24 13.71
N PHE A 954 27.66 -16.04 12.47
CA PHE A 954 26.91 -15.36 11.43
C PHE A 954 25.59 -16.10 11.13
N ASP A 955 25.65 -17.41 10.89
CA ASP A 955 24.47 -18.22 10.53
C ASP A 955 23.42 -18.26 11.64
N GLY A 956 23.84 -18.36 12.90
CA GLY A 956 22.92 -18.31 14.04
C GLY A 956 22.11 -17.01 14.08
N VAL A 957 22.76 -15.87 13.79
CA VAL A 957 22.08 -14.56 13.74
C VAL A 957 21.19 -14.43 12.51
N VAL A 958 21.65 -14.87 11.33
CA VAL A 958 20.82 -14.85 10.10
C VAL A 958 19.55 -15.69 10.28
N VAL A 959 19.67 -16.92 10.79
CA VAL A 959 18.50 -17.77 11.06
C VAL A 959 17.55 -17.09 12.04
N MET A 960 18.07 -16.57 13.16
CA MET A 960 17.23 -15.91 14.17
C MET A 960 16.51 -14.68 13.61
N ALA A 961 17.22 -13.81 12.87
CA ALA A 961 16.65 -12.59 12.31
C ALA A 961 15.58 -12.89 11.25
N LEU A 962 15.88 -13.79 10.30
CA LEU A 962 14.93 -14.18 9.26
C LEU A 962 13.70 -14.90 9.85
N SER A 963 13.88 -15.71 10.90
CA SER A 963 12.75 -16.34 11.58
C SER A 963 11.89 -15.35 12.36
N ALA A 964 12.51 -14.38 13.05
CA ALA A 964 11.76 -13.32 13.72
C ALA A 964 10.96 -12.48 12.71
N PHE A 965 11.58 -12.13 11.58
CA PHE A 965 10.91 -11.45 10.47
C PHE A 965 9.72 -12.25 9.93
N ALA A 966 9.94 -13.53 9.59
CA ALA A 966 8.89 -14.39 9.05
C ALA A 966 7.76 -14.64 10.06
N GLN A 967 8.05 -14.68 11.36
CA GLN A 967 7.02 -14.81 12.39
C GLN A 967 6.08 -13.61 12.42
N MET A 968 6.55 -12.39 12.14
CA MET A 968 5.69 -11.20 12.08
C MET A 968 4.62 -11.33 10.98
N ALA A 969 4.95 -12.00 9.87
CA ALA A 969 4.00 -12.34 8.82
C ALA A 969 3.11 -13.57 9.15
N SER A 970 3.47 -14.36 10.18
CA SER A 970 2.78 -15.59 10.59
C SER A 970 2.55 -15.64 12.10
N PRO A 971 1.77 -14.72 12.69
CA PRO A 971 1.69 -14.52 14.14
C PRO A 971 1.10 -15.70 14.92
N SER A 972 0.47 -16.67 14.26
CA SER A 972 -0.02 -17.91 14.88
C SER A 972 1.05 -18.98 15.10
N ALA A 973 2.22 -18.87 14.47
CA ALA A 973 3.33 -19.81 14.63
C ALA A 973 4.24 -19.37 15.79
N THR A 974 4.74 -20.33 16.56
CA THR A 974 5.77 -20.04 17.57
C THR A 974 7.12 -19.77 16.88
N LEU A 975 7.99 -18.98 17.50
CA LEU A 975 9.27 -18.64 16.89
C LEU A 975 10.12 -19.90 16.64
N SER A 976 10.07 -20.91 17.52
CA SER A 976 10.74 -22.20 17.32
C SER A 976 10.23 -22.97 16.09
N GLN A 977 8.93 -22.91 15.79
CA GLN A 977 8.38 -23.49 14.56
C GLN A 977 8.91 -22.78 13.32
N VAL A 978 9.02 -21.45 13.41
CA VAL A 978 9.56 -20.63 12.32
C VAL A 978 11.07 -20.85 12.16
N ILE A 979 11.86 -20.92 13.25
CA ILE A 979 13.29 -21.29 13.22
C ILE A 979 13.49 -22.64 12.54
N MET A 980 12.70 -23.64 12.95
CA MET A 980 12.77 -24.96 12.33
C MET A 980 12.49 -24.89 10.82
N ALA A 981 11.52 -24.08 10.38
CA ALA A 981 11.14 -23.93 8.98
C ALA A 981 12.17 -23.12 8.18
N THR A 982 12.56 -21.94 8.67
CA THR A 982 13.57 -21.05 8.07
C THR A 982 14.89 -21.78 7.90
N GLY A 983 15.30 -22.58 8.89
CA GLY A 983 16.56 -23.31 8.83
C GLY A 983 16.56 -24.51 7.88
N GLN A 984 15.43 -24.98 7.34
CA GLN A 984 15.45 -26.14 6.44
C GLN A 984 16.01 -25.79 5.06
N GLY A 985 17.28 -26.07 4.83
CA GLY A 985 17.93 -25.86 3.54
C GLY A 985 18.37 -24.42 3.29
N LEU A 986 18.46 -23.60 4.34
CA LEU A 986 18.95 -22.23 4.24
C LEU A 986 20.42 -22.23 3.82
N GLU A 987 20.77 -21.41 2.83
CA GLU A 987 22.16 -21.22 2.44
C GLU A 987 22.85 -20.30 3.45
N GLY A 988 23.78 -20.84 4.24
CA GLY A 988 24.55 -20.11 5.24
C GLY A 988 26.02 -19.93 4.87
N ALA A 989 26.74 -19.20 5.71
CA ALA A 989 28.17 -19.00 5.63
C ALA A 989 28.97 -20.29 5.89
N SER A 990 28.52 -21.14 6.82
CA SER A 990 29.14 -22.43 7.14
C SER A 990 28.67 -23.56 6.22
N GLY A 991 27.83 -23.26 5.23
CA GLY A 991 27.20 -24.18 4.30
C GLY A 991 25.68 -24.21 4.45
N THR A 992 25.02 -25.20 3.86
CA THR A 992 23.57 -25.35 4.00
C THR A 992 23.18 -25.70 5.43
N ILE A 993 22.36 -24.85 6.04
CA ILE A 993 21.78 -25.07 7.37
C ILE A 993 20.55 -25.97 7.24
N SER A 994 20.37 -26.85 8.21
CA SER A 994 19.20 -27.73 8.36
C SER A 994 19.11 -28.17 9.80
N PHE A 995 17.89 -28.34 10.31
CA PHE A 995 17.67 -28.83 11.67
C PHE A 995 16.97 -30.18 11.66
N LEU A 996 17.50 -31.12 12.44
CA LEU A 996 16.81 -32.34 12.83
C LEU A 996 15.64 -32.01 13.76
N ALA A 997 14.75 -32.99 13.99
CA ALA A 997 13.56 -32.80 14.82
C ALA A 997 13.87 -32.41 16.28
N ASN A 998 15.09 -32.67 16.76
CA ASN A 998 15.59 -32.29 18.07
C ASN A 998 16.38 -30.97 18.07
N GLY A 999 16.38 -30.21 16.97
CA GLY A 999 17.11 -28.95 16.85
C GLY A 999 18.59 -29.07 16.50
N ASP A 1000 19.12 -30.29 16.39
CA ASP A 1000 20.52 -30.52 16.00
C ASP A 1000 20.77 -30.23 14.52
N SER A 1001 21.97 -29.74 14.21
CA SER A 1001 22.49 -29.76 12.84
C SER A 1001 22.90 -31.19 12.45
N PRO A 1002 22.50 -31.69 11.27
CA PRO A 1002 23.00 -32.96 10.76
C PRO A 1002 24.51 -32.91 10.45
N GLY A 1003 25.07 -31.71 10.27
CA GLY A 1003 26.47 -31.46 9.94
C GLY A 1003 26.88 -31.93 8.54
N ALA A 1004 28.07 -31.48 8.10
CA ALA A 1004 28.71 -31.94 6.86
C ALA A 1004 29.78 -33.02 7.11
N GLY A 1005 29.68 -33.73 8.24
CA GLY A 1005 30.74 -34.60 8.74
C GLY A 1005 31.81 -33.82 9.53
N TYR A 1006 32.98 -34.43 9.67
CA TYR A 1006 34.11 -33.91 10.42
C TYR A 1006 35.36 -33.89 9.54
N CYS A 1007 36.06 -32.77 9.55
CA CYS A 1007 37.42 -32.69 9.05
C CYS A 1007 38.31 -33.46 10.04
N VAL A 1008 39.20 -34.27 9.50
CA VAL A 1008 40.31 -34.87 10.24
C VAL A 1008 41.57 -34.19 9.73
N GLY A 1009 42.20 -33.42 10.59
CA GLY A 1009 43.37 -32.63 10.25
C GLY A 1009 44.60 -33.03 11.04
N ASP A 1010 45.74 -32.85 10.41
CA ASP A 1010 47.05 -33.06 11.03
C ASP A 1010 47.74 -31.70 11.17
N PHE A 1011 48.38 -31.48 12.31
CA PHE A 1011 49.30 -30.37 12.50
C PHE A 1011 50.63 -30.67 11.80
N THR A 1012 51.11 -29.71 11.02
CA THR A 1012 52.44 -29.75 10.41
C THR A 1012 53.23 -28.50 10.77
N GLU A 1013 54.47 -28.65 11.19
CA GLU A 1013 55.38 -27.54 11.51
C GLU A 1013 56.50 -27.44 10.47
N ASP A 1014 56.66 -26.26 9.84
CA ASP A 1014 57.78 -26.01 8.93
C ASP A 1014 59.08 -25.91 9.75
N ALA A 1015 59.96 -26.88 9.58
CA ALA A 1015 61.23 -26.97 10.32
C ALA A 1015 62.21 -25.80 10.08
N THR A 1016 61.94 -24.92 9.11
CA THR A 1016 62.78 -23.75 8.75
C THR A 1016 62.18 -22.44 9.25
N THR A 1017 60.86 -22.26 9.14
CA THR A 1017 60.18 -21.03 9.56
C THR A 1017 59.57 -21.12 10.96
N GLY A 1018 59.27 -22.33 11.43
CA GLY A 1018 58.50 -22.58 12.66
C GLY A 1018 57.00 -22.33 12.47
N ASP A 1019 56.54 -22.08 11.24
CA ASP A 1019 55.12 -21.87 10.96
C ASP A 1019 54.37 -23.19 11.10
N VAL A 1020 53.26 -23.15 11.84
CA VAL A 1020 52.38 -24.31 12.03
C VAL A 1020 51.14 -24.15 11.18
N ALA A 1021 50.72 -25.24 10.54
CA ALA A 1021 49.47 -25.32 9.80
C ALA A 1021 48.63 -26.50 10.31
N PHE A 1022 47.32 -26.28 10.48
CA PHE A 1022 46.37 -27.36 10.73
C PHE A 1022 45.64 -27.72 9.43
N THR A 1023 46.03 -28.82 8.79
CA THR A 1023 45.54 -29.16 7.44
C THR A 1023 44.50 -30.29 7.49
N CYS A 1024 43.25 -29.97 7.12
CA CYS A 1024 42.19 -30.94 6.89
C CYS A 1024 42.52 -31.80 5.65
N ASN A 1025 43.11 -32.98 5.85
CA ASN A 1025 43.54 -33.86 4.76
C ASN A 1025 42.69 -35.13 4.61
N ARG A 1026 41.85 -35.42 5.61
CA ARG A 1026 40.89 -36.53 5.62
C ARG A 1026 39.53 -36.03 6.08
N SER A 1027 38.50 -36.81 5.81
CA SER A 1027 37.14 -36.50 6.22
C SER A 1027 36.46 -37.72 6.80
N TRP A 1028 35.60 -37.51 7.79
CA TRP A 1028 34.71 -38.53 8.31
C TRP A 1028 33.27 -38.08 8.17
N ASP A 1029 32.39 -38.97 7.71
CA ASP A 1029 30.94 -38.74 7.79
C ASP A 1029 30.20 -40.00 8.27
N PRO A 1030 28.98 -39.85 8.81
CA PRO A 1030 28.22 -40.97 9.38
C PRO A 1030 27.83 -42.06 8.37
N VAL A 1031 27.82 -41.75 7.08
CA VAL A 1031 27.41 -42.65 5.99
C VAL A 1031 28.61 -43.40 5.41
N ASN A 1032 29.70 -42.71 5.12
CA ASN A 1032 30.86 -43.29 4.44
C ASN A 1032 32.00 -43.67 5.38
N GLY A 1033 31.98 -43.22 6.65
CA GLY A 1033 33.06 -43.42 7.60
C GLY A 1033 34.27 -42.52 7.30
N LEU A 1034 35.46 -42.97 7.73
CA LEU A 1034 36.72 -42.25 7.50
C LEU A 1034 37.22 -42.49 6.05
N ALA A 1035 37.50 -41.42 5.32
CA ALA A 1035 37.96 -41.42 3.93
C ALA A 1035 39.39 -40.87 3.79
#